data_AF-A0A841J911-F1
#
_entry.id   AF-A0A841J911-F1
#
_cell.length_a   1.000
_cell.length_b   1.000
_cell.length_c   1.000
_cell.angle_alpha   90.00
_cell.angle_beta   90.00
_cell.angle_gamma   90.00
#
_symmetry.space_group_name_H-M   'P 1'
#
loop_
_entity.id
_entity.type
_entity.pdbx_description
1 polymer ?
#
loop_
_entity_poly.entity_id
_entity_poly.type
_entity_poly.pdbx_seq_one_letter_code
_entity_poly.pdbx_strand_id
1 'polypeptide(L)'
;MENHLNDVLSLPAAGLPNVNSVQLLVSCELMKNQLKASPIEPNDNILVAQDNNGQPLIFTIGTDGVFRLLRFTNGSADGYTSLDLLASLTDYVQTVTFDLSEDIKGRVSIAFALKRKDNGFTDLFVAENLPGDFDWTTFAASCKKVQGIDAAFTADHIRLGTTDINNNALILVSGSINSNEYYYQINGTDYTAVKLELPENVHQPTEIETGFAYGQKGKFFLYNIGGSQTLECTTIADKFQGSITYDFSPGNTNIPQKYRQLTYNCMATAQGMQTNPMLISSDLYVGTDQGIILFNGCKISNGGFQVVTDQIKDVHQLYITEDAGNISVWAMASPSRLYYIYGKRAKGGYTWNDAILFNSGIIHIAPIRNKVTLANELFLVDQSENLIHCWQDPTSTVWSQRTLNTKSDAFLLNFDSFTTQISMTDQDGKILPAQNVSITSSEWLFATINGKVYSLDKDNPAIVPTDSRGMINIIQMTDHIAAPIFHLEADFLDKTINIYPNGKIQKGLSEISSGDDIKNAKDADGKPVLTTDQSADTLDGVAGNLGQLTTATAAHKIGVVQDGHLFISLTDKGTKETGRLSLDHIADNLMIGMKLENGAWVPHTDTTGFIKAGGVFDDFLIFAGDAFQWLENAFVDGIKLIDKGITYLKDGVSFIVKKVGDVLHFVLTLADRILTIVLDTMLTVFKAINWVLKLIGIDLQAILRWLGHLLGLDAVWETHKVIAELMKNAVIYGTNQLEDKLDDLQAFLSKTFNNAEDMILKQVLPANIGSQSLSQGGSFDNPLSSSAGSWIFSQIFNNDLFGGGSSGSVSHNPFEQFVNDIIEPTVLGLAADLENVFKDFTGILSGNISDAYKMIGDLIKLVIDPIKTIILGVIKFLKDLTGDLQVLLTESLDIPFLTTMYKFFCALMGEDEDLTIVNAIAFIIAIPYTFVSKIITGSAPFADSDYGMKDAGYYANLFGNQVSPFTLAGSSSGALAYSKIGGSIASVSAIPASVLSLIAFAEDGDEPGLSTLDKISLGFSLVTAALSFPIKKDDQNDDSYILKTTTWVLAVIKDIAFKFIPVKKISAGAESIVDIIIFCMAMPADSLNNESGWAYTQDTLSNIGGSAAAGGMAFKDTEAGPVIGAIGAGIAYIGAIIGMLNCLRSDDIVHVVNPGG
;
A
#
# COMPACT_ATOMS: atom_id res chain seq x y z
N MET A 1 24.97 2.42 -8.32
CA MET A 1 23.50 2.59 -8.27
C MET A 1 23.00 3.33 -7.02
N GLU A 2 23.64 3.17 -5.85
CA GLU A 2 23.25 3.84 -4.57
C GLU A 2 23.09 5.38 -4.62
N ASN A 3 23.67 6.06 -5.61
CA ASN A 3 23.68 7.53 -5.68
C ASN A 3 22.54 8.15 -6.51
N HIS A 4 21.73 7.37 -7.26
CA HIS A 4 20.66 7.92 -8.10
C HIS A 4 19.28 7.67 -7.47
N LEU A 5 18.74 8.69 -6.81
CA LEU A 5 17.57 8.59 -5.95
C LEU A 5 16.30 9.17 -6.56
N ASN A 6 16.49 10.19 -7.39
CA ASN A 6 15.40 10.95 -7.98
C ASN A 6 15.80 11.49 -9.35
N ASP A 7 14.80 11.62 -10.20
CA ASP A 7 14.89 12.41 -11.42
C ASP A 7 14.32 13.81 -11.11
N VAL A 8 15.00 14.87 -11.56
CA VAL A 8 14.56 16.25 -11.36
C VAL A 8 14.23 16.89 -12.70
N LEU A 9 13.07 17.54 -12.78
CA LEU A 9 12.60 18.19 -14.00
C LEU A 9 12.09 19.59 -13.70
N SER A 10 12.49 20.56 -14.53
CA SER A 10 11.90 21.90 -14.53
C SER A 10 11.05 22.07 -15.79
N LEU A 11 9.75 22.27 -15.61
CA LEU A 11 8.79 22.47 -16.70
C LEU A 11 8.14 23.86 -16.63
N PRO A 12 7.84 24.50 -17.78
CA PRO A 12 7.05 25.73 -17.80
C PRO A 12 5.69 25.53 -17.12
N ALA A 13 5.25 26.53 -16.37
CA ALA A 13 3.96 26.52 -15.68
C ALA A 13 3.02 27.57 -16.28
N ALA A 14 1.73 27.24 -16.39
CA ALA A 14 0.70 28.18 -16.82
C ALA A 14 -0.49 28.19 -15.84
N GLY A 15 -1.12 29.34 -15.64
CA GLY A 15 -2.34 29.46 -14.82
C GLY A 15 -2.12 29.48 -13.30
N LEU A 16 -0.88 29.35 -12.82
CA LEU A 16 -0.53 29.48 -11.40
C LEU A 16 -0.05 30.92 -11.08
N PRO A 17 -0.58 31.58 -10.01
CA PRO A 17 -0.19 32.95 -9.66
C PRO A 17 1.30 33.05 -9.28
N ASN A 18 2.06 33.89 -9.97
CA ASN A 18 3.49 34.14 -9.73
C ASN A 18 4.40 32.91 -9.88
N VAL A 19 3.94 31.86 -10.57
CA VAL A 19 4.73 30.65 -10.85
C VAL A 19 4.96 30.55 -12.36
N ASN A 20 6.22 30.65 -12.78
CA ASN A 20 6.60 30.59 -14.21
C ASN A 20 7.10 29.20 -14.62
N SER A 21 7.61 28.42 -13.67
CA SER A 21 8.02 27.03 -13.88
C SER A 21 7.79 26.21 -12.62
N VAL A 22 7.42 24.94 -12.80
CA VAL A 22 7.34 23.95 -11.73
C VAL A 22 8.57 23.06 -11.80
N GLN A 23 9.22 22.86 -10.66
CA GLN A 23 10.23 21.82 -10.48
C GLN A 23 9.54 20.57 -9.91
N LEU A 24 9.77 19.43 -10.55
CA LEU A 24 9.29 18.12 -10.13
C LEU A 24 10.47 17.24 -9.75
N LEU A 25 10.38 16.59 -8.60
CA LEU A 25 11.31 15.57 -8.15
C LEU A 25 10.55 14.24 -8.08
N VAL A 26 10.99 13.24 -8.84
CA VAL A 26 10.35 11.91 -8.87
C VAL A 26 11.31 10.85 -8.37
N SER A 27 10.88 10.06 -7.39
CA SER A 27 11.63 8.95 -6.81
C SER A 27 10.76 7.68 -6.83
N CYS A 28 11.36 6.53 -7.11
CA CYS A 28 10.65 5.24 -7.08
C CYS A 28 11.48 4.18 -6.36
N GLU A 29 10.86 3.42 -5.47
CA GLU A 29 11.50 2.35 -4.69
C GLU A 29 10.64 1.08 -4.66
N LEU A 30 11.29 -0.08 -4.68
CA LEU A 30 10.65 -1.37 -4.40
C LEU A 30 10.82 -1.66 -2.91
N MET A 31 9.72 -1.72 -2.18
CA MET A 31 9.73 -1.89 -0.73
C MET A 31 8.47 -2.59 -0.22
N LYS A 32 8.53 -3.06 1.03
CA LYS A 32 7.36 -3.58 1.73
C LYS A 32 6.50 -2.44 2.27
N ASN A 33 5.20 -2.53 2.05
CA ASN A 33 4.20 -1.66 2.65
C ASN A 33 3.11 -2.49 3.32
N GLN A 34 2.31 -1.81 4.12
CA GLN A 34 1.13 -2.37 4.78
C GLN A 34 -0.10 -1.52 4.43
N LEU A 35 -1.26 -2.16 4.30
CA LEU A 35 -2.55 -1.49 4.14
C LEU A 35 -3.56 -2.06 5.12
N LYS A 36 -4.54 -1.24 5.51
CA LYS A 36 -5.69 -1.68 6.29
C LYS A 36 -6.42 -2.78 5.51
N ALA A 37 -6.78 -3.85 6.20
CA ALA A 37 -7.61 -4.90 5.61
C ALA A 37 -8.99 -4.31 5.24
N SER A 38 -9.53 -4.73 4.10
CA SER A 38 -10.86 -4.32 3.66
C SER A 38 -11.91 -4.77 4.67
N PRO A 39 -12.98 -3.98 4.93
CA PRO A 39 -14.06 -4.38 5.83
C PRO A 39 -14.89 -5.57 5.31
N ILE A 40 -14.58 -6.09 4.13
CA ILE A 40 -15.25 -7.24 3.53
C ILE A 40 -14.84 -8.49 4.29
N GLU A 41 -15.80 -9.10 4.99
CA GLU A 41 -15.58 -10.36 5.68
C GLU A 41 -15.64 -11.55 4.70
N PRO A 42 -14.68 -12.48 4.77
CA PRO A 42 -14.69 -13.68 3.92
C PRO A 42 -15.85 -14.60 4.31
N ASN A 43 -16.67 -14.98 3.34
CA ASN A 43 -17.69 -16.03 3.50
C ASN A 43 -17.94 -16.76 2.17
N ASP A 44 -18.65 -17.87 2.25
CA ASP A 44 -19.02 -18.77 1.15
C ASP A 44 -20.18 -18.25 0.29
N ASN A 45 -20.78 -17.11 0.64
CA ASN A 45 -21.95 -16.55 -0.02
C ASN A 45 -21.62 -15.21 -0.69
N ILE A 46 -20.60 -15.19 -1.54
CA ILE A 46 -20.25 -14.02 -2.37
C ILE A 46 -20.75 -14.27 -3.78
N LEU A 47 -21.64 -13.41 -4.27
CA LEU A 47 -22.06 -13.39 -5.67
C LEU A 47 -21.89 -11.99 -6.22
N VAL A 48 -21.73 -11.87 -7.54
CA VAL A 48 -21.33 -10.62 -8.16
C VAL A 48 -22.12 -10.34 -9.43
N ALA A 49 -22.47 -9.07 -9.61
CA ALA A 49 -23.03 -8.52 -10.85
C ALA A 49 -22.22 -7.29 -11.25
N GLN A 50 -22.62 -6.57 -12.30
CA GLN A 50 -21.97 -5.31 -12.68
C GLN A 50 -22.98 -4.18 -12.90
N ASP A 51 -22.53 -2.94 -12.67
CA ASP A 51 -23.28 -1.75 -13.03
C ASP A 51 -23.20 -1.45 -14.54
N ASN A 52 -23.84 -0.37 -14.99
CA ASN A 52 -23.84 0.02 -16.41
C ASN A 52 -22.44 0.45 -16.93
N ASN A 53 -21.47 0.72 -16.05
CA ASN A 53 -20.09 1.04 -16.38
C ASN A 53 -19.17 -0.20 -16.29
N GLY A 54 -19.72 -1.38 -15.97
CA GLY A 54 -18.96 -2.60 -15.76
C GLY A 54 -18.28 -2.69 -14.40
N GLN A 55 -18.59 -1.82 -13.44
CA GLN A 55 -18.02 -1.92 -12.09
C GLN A 55 -18.69 -3.05 -11.31
N PRO A 56 -17.92 -3.87 -10.57
CA PRO A 56 -18.47 -4.94 -9.75
C PRO A 56 -19.44 -4.46 -8.66
N LEU A 57 -20.58 -5.13 -8.57
CA LEU A 57 -21.54 -5.08 -7.48
C LEU A 57 -21.44 -6.39 -6.71
N ILE A 58 -20.77 -6.38 -5.56
CA ILE A 58 -20.48 -7.59 -4.79
C ILE A 58 -21.53 -7.74 -3.69
N PHE A 59 -22.32 -8.81 -3.77
CA PHE A 59 -23.36 -9.15 -2.82
C PHE A 59 -22.87 -10.23 -1.87
N THR A 60 -23.08 -10.05 -0.57
CA THR A 60 -22.60 -11.01 0.42
C THR A 60 -23.41 -11.00 1.72
N ILE A 61 -23.44 -12.12 2.42
CA ILE A 61 -23.97 -12.22 3.78
C ILE A 61 -22.78 -12.20 4.75
N GLY A 62 -22.63 -11.14 5.55
CA GLY A 62 -21.54 -11.06 6.53
C GLY A 62 -21.63 -12.14 7.62
N THR A 63 -20.58 -12.31 8.42
CA THR A 63 -20.57 -13.31 9.51
C THR A 63 -21.62 -13.01 10.59
N ASP A 64 -22.08 -11.76 10.66
CA ASP A 64 -23.20 -11.29 11.47
C ASP A 64 -24.59 -11.59 10.87
N GLY A 65 -24.65 -12.21 9.69
CA GLY A 65 -25.89 -12.55 9.00
C GLY A 65 -26.55 -11.41 8.25
N VAL A 66 -25.89 -10.25 8.12
CA VAL A 66 -26.44 -9.08 7.41
C VAL A 66 -26.13 -9.16 5.92
N PHE A 67 -27.14 -8.90 5.08
CA PHE A 67 -27.00 -8.91 3.61
C PHE A 67 -26.49 -7.54 3.12
N ARG A 68 -25.29 -7.54 2.56
CA ARG A 68 -24.56 -6.34 2.16
C ARG A 68 -24.33 -6.28 0.66
N LEU A 69 -24.31 -5.05 0.15
CA LEU A 69 -23.71 -4.71 -1.14
C LEU A 69 -22.41 -3.96 -0.89
N LEU A 70 -21.35 -4.41 -1.55
CA LEU A 70 -20.05 -3.78 -1.55
C LEU A 70 -19.78 -3.19 -2.94
N ARG A 71 -19.29 -1.95 -2.97
CA ARG A 71 -18.96 -1.25 -4.22
C ARG A 71 -17.60 -0.59 -4.11
N PHE A 72 -16.80 -0.73 -5.15
CA PHE A 72 -15.54 0.00 -5.24
C PHE A 72 -15.83 1.51 -5.30
N THR A 73 -15.04 2.31 -4.59
CA THR A 73 -15.19 3.76 -4.55
C THR A 73 -13.81 4.41 -4.63
N ASN A 74 -13.52 4.99 -5.78
CA ASN A 74 -12.29 5.76 -6.01
C ASN A 74 -12.11 6.84 -4.94
N GLY A 75 -10.91 6.92 -4.36
CA GLY A 75 -10.58 7.94 -3.38
C GLY A 75 -11.08 7.67 -1.96
N SER A 76 -11.52 6.44 -1.66
CA SER A 76 -11.80 5.98 -0.29
C SER A 76 -10.57 5.33 0.34
N ALA A 77 -10.47 5.34 1.68
CA ALA A 77 -9.33 4.75 2.40
C ALA A 77 -9.21 3.24 2.16
N ASP A 78 -10.34 2.52 2.20
CA ASP A 78 -10.38 1.05 2.08
C ASP A 78 -10.72 0.57 0.65
N GLY A 79 -10.93 1.50 -0.27
CA GLY A 79 -11.32 1.23 -1.66
C GLY A 79 -12.77 0.79 -1.86
N TYR A 80 -13.48 0.36 -0.81
CA TYR A 80 -14.86 -0.14 -0.92
C TYR A 80 -15.80 0.54 0.08
N THR A 81 -17.06 0.71 -0.34
CA THR A 81 -18.17 1.08 0.55
C THR A 81 -19.06 -0.11 0.79
N SER A 82 -19.60 -0.22 2.00
CA SER A 82 -20.53 -1.27 2.42
C SER A 82 -21.91 -0.68 2.71
N LEU A 83 -22.95 -1.30 2.14
CA LEU A 83 -24.34 -0.94 2.36
C LEU A 83 -25.12 -2.16 2.89
N ASP A 84 -25.76 -2.02 4.05
CA ASP A 84 -26.78 -2.96 4.49
C ASP A 84 -28.04 -2.79 3.63
N LEU A 85 -28.35 -3.79 2.82
CA LEU A 85 -29.43 -3.75 1.85
C LEU A 85 -30.83 -3.83 2.50
N LEU A 86 -30.90 -4.35 3.73
CA LEU A 86 -32.15 -4.77 4.38
C LEU A 86 -32.36 -4.12 5.76
N ALA A 87 -31.58 -3.09 6.10
CA ALA A 87 -31.65 -2.38 7.39
C ALA A 87 -33.07 -1.95 7.82
N SER A 88 -33.97 -1.70 6.86
CA SER A 88 -35.36 -1.31 7.14
C SER A 88 -36.30 -2.49 7.48
N LEU A 89 -35.91 -3.73 7.22
CA LEU A 89 -36.70 -4.94 7.51
C LEU A 89 -36.45 -5.46 8.95
N THR A 90 -36.93 -4.70 9.93
CA THR A 90 -36.63 -4.94 11.35
C THR A 90 -37.29 -6.18 11.99
N ASP A 91 -38.19 -6.87 11.29
CA ASP A 91 -38.85 -8.10 11.81
C ASP A 91 -37.97 -9.37 11.68
N TYR A 92 -36.80 -9.25 11.07
CA TYR A 92 -35.89 -10.35 10.74
C TYR A 92 -34.55 -10.24 11.48
N VAL A 93 -33.93 -11.38 11.79
CA VAL A 93 -32.64 -11.43 12.50
C VAL A 93 -31.43 -11.58 11.58
N GLN A 94 -31.55 -12.35 10.50
CA GLN A 94 -30.44 -12.64 9.59
C GLN A 94 -30.96 -13.08 8.23
N THR A 95 -30.14 -12.90 7.20
CA THR A 95 -30.29 -13.53 5.89
C THR A 95 -29.70 -14.92 5.92
N VAL A 96 -30.40 -15.91 5.34
CA VAL A 96 -30.02 -17.32 5.38
C VAL A 96 -29.31 -17.75 4.10
N THR A 97 -29.89 -17.40 2.96
CA THR A 97 -29.36 -17.72 1.62
C THR A 97 -29.87 -16.65 0.65
N PHE A 98 -29.12 -16.40 -0.40
CA PHE A 98 -29.58 -15.67 -1.57
C PHE A 98 -29.01 -16.28 -2.85
N ASP A 99 -29.65 -15.95 -3.96
CA ASP A 99 -29.12 -16.18 -5.31
C ASP A 99 -29.40 -14.95 -6.18
N LEU A 100 -28.57 -14.74 -7.20
CA LEU A 100 -28.70 -13.60 -8.11
C LEU A 100 -28.49 -14.01 -9.56
N SER A 101 -29.07 -13.23 -10.47
CA SER A 101 -28.85 -13.37 -11.90
C SER A 101 -28.81 -12.01 -12.57
N GLU A 102 -27.99 -11.91 -13.61
CA GLU A 102 -27.86 -10.72 -14.45
C GLU A 102 -28.27 -11.08 -15.89
N ASP A 103 -29.22 -10.34 -16.47
CA ASP A 103 -29.67 -10.58 -17.84
C ASP A 103 -28.73 -9.99 -18.90
N ILE A 104 -29.00 -10.23 -20.21
CA ILE A 104 -28.15 -9.67 -21.29
C ILE A 104 -28.12 -8.14 -21.32
N LYS A 105 -29.09 -7.47 -20.70
CA LYS A 105 -29.15 -6.01 -20.62
C LYS A 105 -28.49 -5.45 -19.37
N GLY A 106 -27.93 -6.31 -18.52
CA GLY A 106 -27.33 -5.90 -17.24
C GLY A 106 -28.36 -5.63 -16.15
N ARG A 107 -29.57 -6.19 -16.26
CA ARG A 107 -30.55 -6.09 -15.17
C ARG A 107 -30.34 -7.21 -14.16
N VAL A 108 -30.27 -6.82 -12.89
CA VAL A 108 -30.01 -7.69 -11.75
C VAL A 108 -31.35 -8.14 -11.14
N SER A 109 -31.45 -9.43 -10.86
CA SER A 109 -32.56 -10.02 -10.10
C SER A 109 -31.97 -10.80 -8.92
N ILE A 110 -32.60 -10.69 -7.74
CA ILE A 110 -32.12 -11.28 -6.49
C ILE A 110 -33.30 -11.93 -5.77
N ALA A 111 -33.12 -13.17 -5.33
CA ALA A 111 -34.04 -13.86 -4.42
C ALA A 111 -33.29 -14.25 -3.16
N PHE A 112 -33.91 -14.06 -2.00
CA PHE A 112 -33.26 -14.28 -0.71
C PHE A 112 -34.24 -14.73 0.37
N ALA A 113 -33.71 -15.42 1.40
CA ALA A 113 -34.46 -15.91 2.54
C ALA A 113 -34.05 -15.20 3.83
N LEU A 114 -35.02 -14.73 4.61
CA LEU A 114 -34.80 -14.07 5.89
C LEU A 114 -35.38 -14.88 7.05
N LYS A 115 -34.60 -15.01 8.12
CA LYS A 115 -35.03 -15.66 9.36
C LYS A 115 -35.82 -14.70 10.23
N ARG A 116 -37.05 -15.09 10.59
CA ARG A 116 -37.93 -14.27 11.43
C ARG A 116 -37.48 -14.23 12.88
N LYS A 117 -37.69 -13.08 13.54
CA LYS A 117 -37.39 -12.88 14.97
C LYS A 117 -38.23 -13.72 15.93
N ASP A 118 -39.49 -13.98 15.59
CA ASP A 118 -40.48 -14.55 16.50
C ASP A 118 -40.34 -16.06 16.71
N ASN A 119 -40.04 -16.80 15.64
CA ASN A 119 -40.05 -18.27 15.65
C ASN A 119 -38.83 -18.91 14.98
N GLY A 120 -37.97 -18.13 14.32
CA GLY A 120 -36.75 -18.61 13.67
C GLY A 120 -36.95 -19.36 12.35
N PHE A 121 -38.16 -19.46 11.83
CA PHE A 121 -38.45 -19.93 10.47
C PHE A 121 -38.20 -18.82 9.43
N THR A 122 -38.16 -19.19 8.16
CA THR A 122 -37.80 -18.25 7.09
C THR A 122 -39.00 -17.70 6.34
N ASP A 123 -38.90 -16.45 5.90
CA ASP A 123 -39.72 -15.87 4.82
C ASP A 123 -38.84 -15.66 3.58
N LEU A 124 -39.43 -15.73 2.38
CA LEU A 124 -38.73 -15.48 1.12
C LEU A 124 -39.10 -14.14 0.50
N PHE A 125 -38.11 -13.53 -0.15
CA PHE A 125 -38.24 -12.25 -0.83
C PHE A 125 -37.59 -12.28 -2.21
N VAL A 126 -38.14 -11.49 -3.12
CA VAL A 126 -37.69 -11.39 -4.51
C VAL A 126 -37.65 -9.93 -4.93
N ALA A 127 -36.59 -9.53 -5.62
CA ALA A 127 -36.47 -8.26 -6.34
C ALA A 127 -35.94 -8.53 -7.74
N GLU A 128 -36.69 -8.20 -8.79
CA GLU A 128 -36.37 -8.56 -10.17
C GLU A 128 -36.21 -7.35 -11.07
N ASN A 129 -35.47 -7.54 -12.16
CA ASN A 129 -35.33 -6.57 -13.25
C ASN A 129 -34.80 -5.18 -12.78
N LEU A 130 -33.97 -5.15 -11.73
CA LEU A 130 -33.33 -3.92 -11.28
C LEU A 130 -32.26 -3.49 -12.29
N PRO A 131 -32.22 -2.23 -12.74
CA PRO A 131 -31.16 -1.78 -13.64
C PRO A 131 -29.79 -1.79 -12.93
N GLY A 132 -28.69 -1.92 -13.68
CA GLY A 132 -27.34 -1.98 -13.10
C GLY A 132 -26.96 -0.73 -12.28
N ASP A 133 -27.52 0.43 -12.62
CA ASP A 133 -27.38 1.71 -11.92
C ASP A 133 -28.51 1.99 -10.91
N PHE A 134 -29.18 0.94 -10.42
CA PHE A 134 -30.23 1.07 -9.40
C PHE A 134 -29.73 1.78 -8.13
N ASP A 135 -30.60 2.59 -7.50
CA ASP A 135 -30.32 3.14 -6.18
C ASP A 135 -30.51 2.08 -5.10
N TRP A 136 -29.43 1.36 -4.83
CA TRP A 136 -29.38 0.26 -3.87
C TRP A 136 -29.76 0.64 -2.43
N THR A 137 -29.77 1.93 -2.07
CA THR A 137 -30.25 2.38 -0.74
C THR A 137 -31.76 2.16 -0.57
N THR A 138 -32.48 2.01 -1.68
CA THR A 138 -33.93 1.77 -1.71
C THR A 138 -34.29 0.29 -1.92
N PHE A 139 -33.31 -0.61 -1.92
CA PHE A 139 -33.48 -2.03 -2.27
C PHE A 139 -34.60 -2.73 -1.49
N ALA A 140 -34.64 -2.55 -0.16
CA ALA A 140 -35.67 -3.16 0.68
C ALA A 140 -37.11 -2.79 0.26
N ALA A 141 -37.34 -1.59 -0.28
CA ALA A 141 -38.66 -1.16 -0.75
C ALA A 141 -39.07 -1.84 -2.07
N SER A 142 -38.09 -2.26 -2.88
CA SER A 142 -38.31 -2.99 -4.12
C SER A 142 -38.62 -4.48 -3.90
N CYS A 143 -38.26 -5.01 -2.73
CA CYS A 143 -38.44 -6.42 -2.40
C CYS A 143 -39.92 -6.81 -2.24
N LYS A 144 -40.31 -7.95 -2.81
CA LYS A 144 -41.65 -8.55 -2.71
C LYS A 144 -41.58 -9.83 -1.89
N LYS A 145 -42.41 -9.91 -0.83
CA LYS A 145 -42.52 -11.11 0.00
C LYS A 145 -43.31 -12.19 -0.74
N VAL A 146 -42.71 -13.37 -0.87
CA VAL A 146 -43.34 -14.55 -1.46
C VAL A 146 -44.48 -15.05 -0.58
N GLN A 147 -45.59 -15.43 -1.20
CA GLN A 147 -46.79 -15.96 -0.51
C GLN A 147 -46.94 -17.46 -0.73
N GLY A 148 -47.67 -18.15 0.15
CA GLY A 148 -48.00 -19.58 -0.05
C GLY A 148 -46.93 -20.58 0.41
N ILE A 149 -45.87 -20.10 1.09
CA ILE A 149 -44.88 -20.96 1.76
C ILE A 149 -45.41 -21.38 3.14
N ASP A 150 -45.10 -22.61 3.55
CA ASP A 150 -45.46 -23.12 4.86
C ASP A 150 -44.81 -22.28 5.98
N ALA A 151 -45.57 -21.97 7.03
CA ALA A 151 -45.09 -21.13 8.12
C ALA A 151 -43.97 -21.77 8.95
N ALA A 152 -43.74 -23.08 8.83
CA ALA A 152 -42.63 -23.79 9.46
C ALA A 152 -41.46 -24.09 8.50
N PHE A 153 -41.46 -23.49 7.30
CA PHE A 153 -40.39 -23.67 6.32
C PHE A 153 -39.10 -22.97 6.76
N THR A 154 -37.98 -23.69 6.62
CA THR A 154 -36.63 -23.15 6.75
C THR A 154 -35.91 -23.34 5.43
N ALA A 155 -35.71 -22.24 4.71
CA ALA A 155 -34.98 -22.22 3.45
C ALA A 155 -33.52 -22.63 3.65
N ASP A 156 -32.99 -23.33 2.65
CA ASP A 156 -31.61 -23.84 2.63
C ASP A 156 -30.88 -23.32 1.38
N HIS A 157 -31.43 -23.59 0.18
CA HIS A 157 -30.86 -23.09 -1.08
C HIS A 157 -31.92 -22.39 -1.95
N ILE A 158 -31.46 -21.41 -2.72
CA ILE A 158 -32.22 -20.74 -3.77
C ILE A 158 -31.49 -20.94 -5.10
N ARG A 159 -32.24 -21.18 -6.16
CA ARG A 159 -31.77 -21.18 -7.54
C ARG A 159 -32.59 -20.21 -8.37
N LEU A 160 -31.91 -19.22 -8.94
CA LEU A 160 -32.49 -18.13 -9.70
C LEU A 160 -32.01 -18.19 -11.16
N GLY A 161 -32.93 -18.52 -12.06
CA GLY A 161 -32.67 -18.50 -13.49
C GLY A 161 -32.55 -17.10 -14.04
N THR A 162 -31.81 -16.95 -15.14
CA THR A 162 -31.67 -15.65 -15.78
C THR A 162 -33.01 -15.13 -16.27
N THR A 163 -33.32 -13.89 -15.91
CA THR A 163 -34.55 -13.21 -16.32
C THR A 163 -34.62 -13.08 -17.85
N ASP A 164 -35.73 -13.51 -18.45
CA ASP A 164 -36.00 -13.21 -19.85
C ASP A 164 -36.37 -11.75 -20.00
N ILE A 165 -35.89 -11.11 -21.06
CA ILE A 165 -36.02 -9.66 -21.18
C ILE A 165 -37.50 -9.24 -21.09
N ASN A 166 -37.88 -8.61 -19.97
CA ASN A 166 -39.24 -8.10 -19.64
C ASN A 166 -40.23 -9.12 -19.07
N ASN A 167 -39.78 -10.28 -18.63
CA ASN A 167 -40.58 -11.25 -17.89
C ASN A 167 -39.79 -11.64 -16.62
N ASN A 168 -40.30 -12.56 -15.80
CA ASN A 168 -39.78 -12.82 -14.46
C ASN A 168 -38.82 -14.02 -14.43
N ALA A 169 -37.82 -14.03 -13.57
CA ALA A 169 -36.93 -15.16 -13.39
C ALA A 169 -37.70 -16.45 -13.01
N LEU A 170 -37.12 -17.60 -13.37
CA LEU A 170 -37.56 -18.87 -12.79
C LEU A 170 -36.84 -19.04 -11.46
N ILE A 171 -37.60 -19.11 -10.36
CA ILE A 171 -37.03 -19.20 -9.01
C ILE A 171 -37.44 -20.53 -8.40
N LEU A 172 -36.46 -21.31 -7.99
CA LEU A 172 -36.63 -22.55 -7.24
C LEU A 172 -36.02 -22.39 -5.86
N VAL A 173 -36.69 -22.94 -4.85
CA VAL A 173 -36.25 -22.84 -3.46
C VAL A 173 -36.34 -24.21 -2.84
N SER A 174 -35.27 -24.66 -2.20
CA SER A 174 -35.27 -25.85 -1.36
C SER A 174 -35.09 -25.48 0.10
N GLY A 175 -35.56 -26.36 0.98
CA GLY A 175 -35.46 -26.19 2.41
C GLY A 175 -36.16 -27.32 3.13
N SER A 176 -36.40 -27.15 4.42
CA SER A 176 -37.00 -28.20 5.24
C SER A 176 -38.21 -27.74 6.05
N ILE A 177 -39.11 -28.69 6.30
CA ILE A 177 -40.20 -28.58 7.27
C ILE A 177 -40.13 -29.83 8.13
N ASN A 178 -39.89 -29.67 9.44
CA ASN A 178 -39.73 -30.79 10.38
C ASN A 178 -38.70 -31.84 9.89
N SER A 179 -37.55 -31.38 9.37
CA SER A 179 -36.46 -32.19 8.82
C SER A 179 -36.78 -32.97 7.53
N ASN A 180 -37.98 -32.82 6.95
CA ASN A 180 -38.27 -33.31 5.61
C ASN A 180 -37.97 -32.22 4.59
N GLU A 181 -37.37 -32.58 3.46
CA GLU A 181 -37.00 -31.65 2.40
C GLU A 181 -38.20 -31.30 1.51
N TYR A 182 -38.32 -30.03 1.14
CA TYR A 182 -39.37 -29.49 0.29
C TYR A 182 -38.78 -28.57 -0.77
N TYR A 183 -39.37 -28.63 -1.96
CA TYR A 183 -39.02 -27.79 -3.08
C TYR A 183 -40.22 -26.95 -3.50
N TYR A 184 -39.99 -25.67 -3.72
CA TYR A 184 -40.98 -24.71 -4.20
C TYR A 184 -40.51 -24.04 -5.48
N GLN A 185 -41.43 -23.85 -6.41
CA GLN A 185 -41.28 -22.96 -7.56
C GLN A 185 -42.03 -21.66 -7.26
N ILE A 186 -41.40 -20.52 -7.46
CA ILE A 186 -42.07 -19.22 -7.30
C ILE A 186 -42.65 -18.77 -8.64
N ASN A 187 -43.92 -18.41 -8.64
CA ASN A 187 -44.57 -17.79 -9.79
C ASN A 187 -44.13 -16.32 -9.87
N GLY A 188 -43.41 -15.97 -10.93
CA GLY A 188 -42.90 -14.61 -11.08
C GLY A 188 -43.98 -13.53 -11.26
N THR A 189 -45.22 -13.85 -11.64
CA THR A 189 -46.26 -12.82 -11.84
C THR A 189 -46.92 -12.36 -10.53
N ASP A 190 -47.19 -13.28 -9.61
CA ASP A 190 -47.91 -13.00 -8.36
C ASP A 190 -47.09 -13.35 -7.09
N TYR A 191 -45.84 -13.80 -7.26
CA TYR A 191 -44.93 -14.19 -6.19
C TYR A 191 -45.51 -15.26 -5.27
N THR A 192 -46.36 -16.15 -5.81
CA THR A 192 -46.87 -17.30 -5.07
C THR A 192 -45.95 -18.52 -5.21
N ALA A 193 -45.71 -19.22 -4.11
CA ALA A 193 -44.97 -20.47 -4.10
C ALA A 193 -45.90 -21.64 -4.42
N VAL A 194 -45.48 -22.46 -5.37
CA VAL A 194 -46.14 -23.71 -5.74
C VAL A 194 -45.17 -24.83 -5.41
N LYS A 195 -45.64 -25.87 -4.70
CA LYS A 195 -44.80 -27.04 -4.42
C LYS A 195 -44.33 -27.65 -5.75
N LEU A 196 -43.02 -27.84 -5.87
CA LEU A 196 -42.41 -28.42 -7.06
C LEU A 196 -42.57 -29.95 -7.01
N GLU A 197 -43.20 -30.50 -8.04
CA GLU A 197 -43.19 -31.94 -8.29
C GLU A 197 -41.83 -32.32 -8.89
N LEU A 198 -41.15 -33.26 -8.24
CA LEU A 198 -39.90 -33.85 -8.72
C LEU A 198 -40.20 -34.98 -9.72
N PRO A 199 -39.24 -35.34 -10.59
CA PRO A 199 -39.35 -36.52 -11.44
C PRO A 199 -39.66 -37.82 -10.68
N GLU A 200 -40.27 -38.80 -11.36
CA GLU A 200 -40.80 -40.02 -10.72
C GLU A 200 -39.75 -40.74 -9.85
N ASN A 201 -40.09 -40.99 -8.59
CA ASN A 201 -39.26 -41.68 -7.58
C ASN A 201 -37.98 -40.94 -7.16
N VAL A 202 -37.85 -39.64 -7.46
CA VAL A 202 -36.78 -38.79 -6.93
C VAL A 202 -37.25 -38.16 -5.62
N HIS A 203 -36.52 -38.45 -4.53
CA HIS A 203 -36.75 -37.80 -3.24
C HIS A 203 -35.83 -36.60 -3.02
N GLN A 204 -34.60 -36.69 -3.53
CA GLN A 204 -33.58 -35.66 -3.41
C GLN A 204 -32.73 -35.69 -4.70
N PRO A 205 -32.88 -34.73 -5.62
CA PRO A 205 -31.95 -34.59 -6.74
C PRO A 205 -30.55 -34.27 -6.25
N THR A 206 -29.55 -34.67 -7.03
CA THR A 206 -28.16 -34.31 -6.81
C THR A 206 -27.94 -32.83 -7.07
N GLU A 207 -28.58 -32.29 -8.11
CA GLU A 207 -28.52 -30.88 -8.44
C GLU A 207 -29.77 -30.47 -9.23
N ILE A 208 -30.19 -29.21 -9.05
CA ILE A 208 -31.28 -28.59 -9.80
C ILE A 208 -30.77 -27.29 -10.39
N GLU A 209 -30.99 -27.09 -11.69
CA GLU A 209 -30.68 -25.84 -12.37
C GLU A 209 -31.87 -25.30 -13.15
N THR A 210 -31.78 -24.04 -13.56
CA THR A 210 -32.86 -23.34 -14.28
C THR A 210 -32.34 -22.68 -15.54
N GLY A 211 -33.08 -22.79 -16.63
CA GLY A 211 -32.66 -22.17 -17.89
C GLY A 211 -33.77 -22.15 -18.93
N PHE A 212 -33.40 -22.16 -20.20
CA PHE A 212 -34.33 -22.19 -21.32
C PHE A 212 -34.10 -23.43 -22.19
N ALA A 213 -35.17 -24.03 -22.67
CA ALA A 213 -35.13 -25.06 -23.69
C ALA A 213 -36.18 -24.74 -24.76
N TYR A 214 -35.72 -24.47 -25.98
CA TYR A 214 -36.56 -24.30 -27.17
C TYR A 214 -37.71 -23.27 -27.03
N GLY A 215 -37.43 -22.12 -26.40
CA GLY A 215 -38.40 -21.03 -26.22
C GLY A 215 -39.19 -21.10 -24.90
N GLN A 216 -38.99 -22.14 -24.08
CA GLN A 216 -39.67 -22.32 -22.81
C GLN A 216 -38.68 -22.29 -21.63
N LYS A 217 -39.15 -21.84 -20.46
CA LYS A 217 -38.39 -21.96 -19.20
C LYS A 217 -38.31 -23.43 -18.80
N GLY A 218 -37.10 -23.90 -18.48
CA GLY A 218 -36.77 -25.28 -18.18
C GLY A 218 -36.19 -25.45 -16.78
N LYS A 219 -36.52 -26.59 -16.16
CA LYS A 219 -35.94 -27.06 -14.91
C LYS A 219 -35.07 -28.26 -15.23
N PHE A 220 -33.79 -28.18 -14.93
CA PHE A 220 -32.81 -29.22 -15.15
C PHE A 220 -32.63 -30.00 -13.85
N PHE A 221 -32.71 -31.32 -13.92
CA PHE A 221 -32.57 -32.21 -12.78
C PHE A 221 -31.46 -33.21 -13.06
N LEU A 222 -30.49 -33.28 -12.17
CA LEU A 222 -29.48 -34.33 -12.12
C LEU A 222 -29.77 -35.20 -10.90
N TYR A 223 -29.96 -36.50 -11.11
CA TYR A 223 -30.29 -37.43 -10.04
C TYR A 223 -29.93 -38.87 -10.39
N ASN A 224 -29.93 -39.74 -9.38
CA ASN A 224 -29.64 -41.15 -9.53
C ASN A 224 -30.88 -42.00 -9.20
N ILE A 225 -31.23 -42.97 -10.07
CA ILE A 225 -32.28 -43.97 -9.83
C ILE A 225 -31.74 -45.35 -10.17
N GLY A 226 -31.82 -46.30 -9.22
CA GLY A 226 -31.54 -47.72 -9.48
C GLY A 226 -30.13 -48.02 -9.98
N GLY A 227 -29.14 -47.16 -9.69
CA GLY A 227 -27.75 -47.27 -10.16
C GLY A 227 -27.47 -46.61 -11.51
N SER A 228 -28.47 -46.02 -12.16
CA SER A 228 -28.33 -45.18 -13.35
C SER A 228 -28.44 -43.71 -12.99
N GLN A 229 -27.68 -42.86 -13.68
CA GLN A 229 -27.75 -41.41 -13.55
C GLN A 229 -28.61 -40.82 -14.67
N THR A 230 -29.49 -39.90 -14.32
CA THR A 230 -30.36 -39.17 -15.24
C THR A 230 -30.06 -37.68 -15.16
N LEU A 231 -29.90 -37.05 -16.33
CA LEU A 231 -29.90 -35.60 -16.50
C LEU A 231 -31.01 -35.23 -17.46
N GLU A 232 -32.06 -34.60 -16.98
CA GLU A 232 -33.21 -34.21 -17.81
C GLU A 232 -33.61 -32.75 -17.61
N CYS A 233 -34.22 -32.16 -18.62
CA CYS A 233 -34.85 -30.85 -18.56
C CYS A 233 -36.36 -30.97 -18.75
N THR A 234 -37.15 -30.51 -17.79
CA THR A 234 -38.61 -30.41 -17.92
C THR A 234 -39.03 -28.95 -18.07
N THR A 235 -39.70 -28.61 -19.18
CA THR A 235 -40.18 -27.24 -19.44
C THR A 235 -41.46 -26.91 -18.70
N ILE A 236 -41.66 -25.64 -18.37
CA ILE A 236 -42.92 -25.13 -17.83
C ILE A 236 -43.96 -25.15 -18.95
N ALA A 237 -45.13 -25.73 -18.67
CA ALA A 237 -46.21 -25.82 -19.64
C ALA A 237 -46.66 -24.44 -20.13
N ASP A 238 -46.66 -24.25 -21.45
CA ASP A 238 -47.31 -23.09 -22.08
C ASP A 238 -48.57 -23.50 -22.86
N LYS A 239 -49.29 -22.50 -23.37
CA LYS A 239 -50.56 -22.69 -24.11
C LYS A 239 -50.38 -23.33 -25.51
N PHE A 240 -49.16 -23.46 -26.01
CA PHE A 240 -48.87 -23.88 -27.38
C PHE A 240 -48.28 -25.29 -27.44
N GLN A 241 -47.27 -25.57 -26.62
CA GLN A 241 -46.45 -26.78 -26.65
C GLN A 241 -46.66 -27.69 -25.42
N GLY A 242 -47.31 -27.20 -24.36
CA GLY A 242 -47.42 -27.94 -23.10
C GLY A 242 -46.05 -28.05 -22.41
N SER A 243 -45.93 -28.99 -21.47
CA SER A 243 -44.64 -29.32 -20.82
C SER A 243 -43.96 -30.44 -21.60
N ILE A 244 -42.67 -30.28 -21.87
CA ILE A 244 -41.83 -31.22 -22.63
C ILE A 244 -40.63 -31.62 -21.76
N THR A 245 -40.22 -32.88 -21.86
CA THR A 245 -39.02 -33.39 -21.19
C THR A 245 -37.94 -33.74 -22.21
N TYR A 246 -36.71 -33.31 -21.93
CA TYR A 246 -35.52 -33.56 -22.75
C TYR A 246 -34.48 -34.36 -21.95
N ASP A 247 -33.94 -35.42 -22.54
CA ASP A 247 -32.97 -36.32 -21.90
C ASP A 247 -31.53 -36.06 -22.38
N PHE A 248 -30.64 -35.75 -21.44
CA PHE A 248 -29.20 -35.51 -21.63
C PHE A 248 -28.33 -36.53 -20.88
N SER A 249 -28.93 -37.60 -20.36
CA SER A 249 -28.28 -38.58 -19.48
C SER A 249 -27.07 -39.27 -20.14
N PRO A 250 -26.05 -39.69 -19.37
CA PRO A 250 -24.86 -40.33 -19.91
C PRO A 250 -25.17 -41.58 -20.75
N GLY A 251 -26.30 -42.27 -20.56
CA GLY A 251 -26.71 -43.41 -21.41
C GLY A 251 -27.29 -43.07 -22.80
N ASN A 252 -27.55 -41.80 -23.13
CA ASN A 252 -28.30 -41.45 -24.33
C ASN A 252 -27.55 -41.81 -25.63
N THR A 253 -28.25 -42.47 -26.56
CA THR A 253 -27.63 -42.98 -27.80
C THR A 253 -27.17 -41.88 -28.77
N ASN A 254 -27.62 -40.64 -28.59
CA ASN A 254 -27.21 -39.50 -29.40
C ASN A 254 -25.87 -38.89 -28.95
N ILE A 255 -25.39 -39.21 -27.75
CA ILE A 255 -24.06 -38.83 -27.27
C ILE A 255 -23.00 -39.70 -27.94
N PRO A 256 -21.79 -39.21 -28.28
CA PRO A 256 -20.71 -40.07 -28.78
C PRO A 256 -20.34 -41.18 -27.79
N GLN A 257 -20.10 -42.40 -28.28
CA GLN A 257 -19.90 -43.60 -27.46
C GLN A 257 -18.84 -43.43 -26.35
N LYS A 258 -17.73 -42.70 -26.61
CA LYS A 258 -16.66 -42.42 -25.62
C LYS A 258 -17.20 -41.75 -24.36
N TYR A 259 -18.24 -40.92 -24.47
CA TYR A 259 -18.75 -40.08 -23.38
C TYR A 259 -20.03 -40.61 -22.74
N ARG A 260 -20.52 -41.80 -23.18
CA ARG A 260 -21.76 -42.39 -22.65
C ARG A 260 -21.66 -43.06 -21.28
N GLN A 261 -20.48 -43.07 -20.70
CA GLN A 261 -20.18 -43.75 -19.44
C GLN A 261 -19.58 -42.79 -18.42
N LEU A 262 -19.60 -41.48 -18.73
CA LEU A 262 -19.16 -40.46 -17.79
C LEU A 262 -20.14 -40.39 -16.62
N THR A 263 -19.60 -40.08 -15.45
CA THR A 263 -20.39 -39.68 -14.31
C THR A 263 -20.50 -38.16 -14.32
N TYR A 264 -21.72 -37.64 -14.37
CA TYR A 264 -21.98 -36.22 -14.26
C TYR A 264 -21.99 -35.83 -12.78
N ASN A 265 -21.18 -34.83 -12.44
CA ASN A 265 -20.97 -34.38 -11.06
C ASN A 265 -21.70 -33.08 -10.79
N CYS A 266 -21.72 -32.17 -11.77
CA CYS A 266 -22.40 -30.88 -11.68
C CYS A 266 -22.87 -30.37 -13.05
N MET A 267 -23.69 -29.32 -13.06
CA MET A 267 -24.13 -28.65 -14.28
C MET A 267 -24.22 -27.13 -14.11
N ALA A 268 -24.16 -26.40 -15.22
CA ALA A 268 -24.43 -24.97 -15.26
C ALA A 268 -25.12 -24.60 -16.57
N THR A 269 -26.06 -23.66 -16.51
CA THR A 269 -26.76 -23.14 -17.68
C THR A 269 -26.33 -21.72 -17.99
N ALA A 270 -25.93 -21.47 -19.24
CA ALA A 270 -25.74 -20.11 -19.76
C ALA A 270 -26.90 -19.71 -20.68
N GLN A 271 -27.06 -18.42 -20.98
CA GLN A 271 -28.18 -17.92 -21.81
C GLN A 271 -28.19 -18.47 -23.24
N GLY A 272 -27.04 -18.94 -23.74
CA GLY A 272 -26.88 -19.48 -25.09
C GLY A 272 -26.87 -18.41 -26.19
N MET A 273 -26.77 -18.83 -27.45
CA MET A 273 -26.63 -17.89 -28.59
C MET A 273 -27.96 -17.38 -29.19
N GLN A 274 -29.10 -17.96 -28.81
CA GLN A 274 -30.40 -17.61 -29.41
C GLN A 274 -31.05 -16.43 -28.69
N THR A 275 -31.17 -15.29 -29.37
CA THR A 275 -31.78 -14.07 -28.82
C THR A 275 -33.25 -13.91 -29.17
N ASN A 276 -33.78 -14.74 -30.08
CA ASN A 276 -35.21 -14.74 -30.39
C ASN A 276 -35.99 -15.38 -29.23
N PRO A 277 -36.93 -14.68 -28.58
CA PRO A 277 -37.70 -15.23 -27.46
C PRO A 277 -38.42 -16.55 -27.77
N MET A 278 -38.79 -16.80 -29.03
CA MET A 278 -39.45 -18.05 -29.45
C MET A 278 -38.49 -19.23 -29.63
N LEU A 279 -37.18 -18.98 -29.65
CA LEU A 279 -36.14 -19.98 -29.91
C LEU A 279 -35.03 -19.96 -28.85
N ILE A 280 -35.20 -19.15 -27.79
CA ILE A 280 -34.21 -19.01 -26.73
C ILE A 280 -33.96 -20.37 -26.08
N SER A 281 -32.70 -20.72 -25.94
CA SER A 281 -32.29 -22.02 -25.44
C SER A 281 -30.93 -21.86 -24.80
N SER A 282 -30.82 -22.33 -23.56
CA SER A 282 -29.61 -22.27 -22.78
C SER A 282 -28.54 -23.20 -23.34
N ASP A 283 -27.30 -22.84 -23.09
CA ASP A 283 -26.18 -23.78 -23.22
C ASP A 283 -26.03 -24.53 -21.90
N LEU A 284 -26.07 -25.85 -21.96
CA LEU A 284 -25.95 -26.71 -20.76
C LEU A 284 -24.54 -27.28 -20.68
N TYR A 285 -23.76 -26.76 -19.73
CA TYR A 285 -22.44 -27.26 -19.37
C TYR A 285 -22.58 -28.33 -18.31
N VAL A 286 -21.82 -29.41 -18.44
CA VAL A 286 -21.84 -30.52 -17.48
C VAL A 286 -20.41 -30.86 -17.08
N GLY A 287 -20.13 -30.75 -15.79
CA GLY A 287 -18.89 -31.20 -15.18
C GLY A 287 -18.97 -32.69 -14.87
N THR A 288 -17.90 -33.41 -15.18
CA THR A 288 -17.87 -34.87 -15.10
C THR A 288 -16.63 -35.35 -14.38
N ASP A 289 -16.56 -36.66 -14.14
CA ASP A 289 -15.38 -37.32 -13.61
C ASP A 289 -14.15 -37.22 -14.55
N GLN A 290 -14.36 -37.04 -15.86
CA GLN A 290 -13.29 -36.95 -16.88
C GLN A 290 -13.32 -35.67 -17.73
N GLY A 291 -13.82 -34.55 -17.19
CA GLY A 291 -13.75 -33.24 -17.84
C GLY A 291 -15.10 -32.55 -17.95
N ILE A 292 -15.25 -31.71 -18.99
CA ILE A 292 -16.42 -30.84 -19.17
C ILE A 292 -16.98 -31.05 -20.58
N ILE A 293 -18.29 -31.29 -20.64
CA ILE A 293 -19.05 -31.39 -21.90
C ILE A 293 -20.08 -30.28 -21.99
N LEU A 294 -20.48 -29.95 -23.22
CA LEU A 294 -21.46 -28.92 -23.54
C LEU A 294 -22.56 -29.48 -24.44
N PHE A 295 -23.82 -29.25 -24.05
CA PHE A 295 -24.99 -29.36 -24.91
C PHE A 295 -25.44 -27.96 -25.35
N ASN A 296 -24.87 -27.50 -26.46
CA ASN A 296 -25.10 -26.19 -27.05
C ASN A 296 -26.58 -26.03 -27.50
N GLY A 297 -27.22 -24.98 -27.00
CA GLY A 297 -28.62 -24.65 -27.19
C GLY A 297 -29.56 -25.75 -26.73
N CYS A 298 -29.20 -26.51 -25.69
CA CYS A 298 -29.90 -27.69 -25.19
C CYS A 298 -30.13 -28.76 -26.28
N LYS A 299 -29.21 -28.89 -27.24
CA LYS A 299 -29.28 -29.90 -28.30
C LYS A 299 -28.31 -31.03 -28.03
N ILE A 300 -28.79 -32.26 -28.16
CA ILE A 300 -27.95 -33.47 -28.09
C ILE A 300 -27.51 -33.99 -29.46
N SER A 301 -28.19 -33.58 -30.53
CA SER A 301 -27.92 -33.98 -31.92
C SER A 301 -27.64 -32.75 -32.80
N ASN A 302 -27.29 -32.96 -34.07
CA ASN A 302 -27.06 -31.89 -35.06
C ASN A 302 -25.99 -30.85 -34.65
N GLY A 303 -24.87 -31.31 -34.06
CA GLY A 303 -23.78 -30.43 -33.61
C GLY A 303 -23.98 -29.77 -32.25
N GLY A 304 -25.01 -30.20 -31.49
CA GLY A 304 -25.25 -29.71 -30.14
C GLY A 304 -24.28 -30.22 -29.08
N PHE A 305 -23.68 -31.40 -29.26
CA PHE A 305 -22.68 -31.94 -28.32
C PHE A 305 -21.27 -31.43 -28.65
N GLN A 306 -20.58 -30.88 -27.65
CA GLN A 306 -19.16 -30.48 -27.72
C GLN A 306 -18.42 -30.93 -26.46
N VAL A 307 -17.12 -31.20 -26.61
CA VAL A 307 -16.21 -31.38 -25.47
C VAL A 307 -15.54 -30.03 -25.23
N VAL A 308 -15.70 -29.50 -24.03
CA VAL A 308 -15.01 -28.26 -23.62
C VAL A 308 -13.58 -28.61 -23.26
N THR A 309 -13.39 -29.64 -22.43
CA THR A 309 -12.06 -30.20 -22.12
C THR A 309 -12.18 -31.62 -21.58
N ASP A 310 -11.21 -32.49 -21.88
CA ASP A 310 -11.02 -33.81 -21.26
C ASP A 310 -9.73 -33.91 -20.43
N GLN A 311 -9.11 -32.75 -20.13
CA GLN A 311 -7.84 -32.66 -19.39
C GLN A 311 -8.01 -32.51 -17.87
N ILE A 312 -9.21 -32.16 -17.42
CA ILE A 312 -9.56 -31.99 -16.01
C ILE A 312 -10.30 -33.25 -15.54
N LYS A 313 -10.11 -33.64 -14.28
CA LYS A 313 -10.85 -34.74 -13.65
C LYS A 313 -11.65 -34.24 -12.47
N ASP A 314 -12.75 -34.93 -12.19
CA ASP A 314 -13.60 -34.69 -11.01
C ASP A 314 -14.05 -33.24 -10.84
N VAL A 315 -14.69 -32.71 -11.89
CA VAL A 315 -15.24 -31.34 -11.92
C VAL A 315 -16.57 -31.32 -11.17
N HIS A 316 -16.69 -30.55 -10.10
CA HIS A 316 -17.85 -30.57 -9.20
C HIS A 316 -18.58 -29.23 -9.05
N GLN A 317 -18.04 -28.12 -9.57
CA GLN A 317 -18.81 -26.88 -9.77
C GLN A 317 -18.35 -26.16 -11.04
N LEU A 318 -19.27 -25.44 -11.68
CA LEU A 318 -19.05 -24.68 -12.91
C LEU A 318 -19.65 -23.27 -12.77
N TYR A 319 -18.89 -22.27 -13.22
CA TYR A 319 -19.38 -20.89 -13.35
C TYR A 319 -19.10 -20.40 -14.76
N ILE A 320 -20.13 -19.84 -15.40
CA ILE A 320 -20.07 -19.43 -16.80
C ILE A 320 -20.27 -17.93 -16.89
N THR A 321 -19.26 -17.22 -17.39
CA THR A 321 -19.34 -15.77 -17.61
C THR A 321 -19.08 -15.45 -19.08
N GLU A 322 -19.82 -14.51 -19.65
CA GLU A 322 -19.78 -14.25 -21.10
C GLU A 322 -19.91 -12.77 -21.44
N ASP A 323 -19.30 -12.40 -22.57
CA ASP A 323 -19.48 -11.12 -23.25
C ASP A 323 -20.12 -11.33 -24.63
N ALA A 324 -20.18 -10.27 -25.45
CA ALA A 324 -20.79 -10.33 -26.78
C ALA A 324 -20.14 -11.36 -27.73
N GLY A 325 -18.84 -11.64 -27.59
CA GLY A 325 -18.05 -12.49 -28.49
C GLY A 325 -17.35 -13.68 -27.83
N ASN A 326 -17.16 -13.67 -26.50
CA ASN A 326 -16.32 -14.62 -25.80
C ASN A 326 -16.99 -15.14 -24.52
N ILE A 327 -16.49 -16.26 -24.02
CA ILE A 327 -16.99 -16.96 -22.85
C ILE A 327 -15.81 -17.43 -21.99
N SER A 328 -16.04 -17.48 -20.69
CA SER A 328 -15.10 -17.94 -19.69
C SER A 328 -15.79 -18.98 -18.82
N VAL A 329 -15.23 -20.18 -18.82
CA VAL A 329 -15.71 -21.31 -18.01
C VAL A 329 -14.73 -21.49 -16.86
N TRP A 330 -15.23 -21.31 -15.65
CA TRP A 330 -14.49 -21.55 -14.41
C TRP A 330 -14.95 -22.86 -13.81
N ALA A 331 -14.02 -23.77 -13.53
CA ALA A 331 -14.32 -25.12 -13.08
C ALA A 331 -13.60 -25.43 -11.78
N MET A 332 -14.36 -25.80 -10.76
CA MET A 332 -13.82 -26.33 -9.50
C MET A 332 -13.68 -27.84 -9.62
N ALA A 333 -12.48 -28.34 -9.34
CA ALA A 333 -12.13 -29.75 -9.42
C ALA A 333 -11.43 -30.22 -8.14
N SER A 334 -11.53 -31.51 -7.81
CA SER A 334 -10.87 -32.04 -6.62
C SER A 334 -9.33 -32.05 -6.76
N PRO A 335 -8.55 -31.84 -5.69
CA PRO A 335 -8.95 -31.50 -4.31
C PRO A 335 -8.85 -29.97 -4.06
N SER A 336 -9.83 -29.17 -4.53
CA SER A 336 -9.85 -27.70 -4.45
C SER A 336 -8.94 -26.99 -5.47
N ARG A 337 -9.04 -27.37 -6.75
CA ARG A 337 -8.34 -26.73 -7.88
C ARG A 337 -9.32 -25.93 -8.73
N LEU A 338 -8.97 -24.67 -8.98
CA LEU A 338 -9.71 -23.78 -9.86
C LEU A 338 -9.09 -23.80 -11.25
N TYR A 339 -9.85 -24.20 -12.25
CA TYR A 339 -9.47 -24.16 -13.65
C TYR A 339 -10.19 -23.05 -14.41
N TYR A 340 -9.45 -22.39 -15.29
CA TYR A 340 -9.94 -21.39 -16.23
C TYR A 340 -9.91 -21.95 -17.66
N ILE A 341 -11.00 -21.84 -18.40
CA ILE A 341 -11.10 -22.21 -19.81
C ILE A 341 -11.73 -21.06 -20.60
N TYR A 342 -10.96 -20.48 -21.52
CA TYR A 342 -11.44 -19.47 -22.45
C TYR A 342 -12.13 -20.12 -23.66
N GLY A 343 -13.23 -19.53 -24.11
CA GLY A 343 -13.89 -19.90 -25.36
C GLY A 343 -14.24 -18.69 -26.22
N LYS A 344 -14.14 -18.86 -27.54
CA LYS A 344 -14.59 -17.87 -28.53
C LYS A 344 -15.85 -18.34 -29.22
N ARG A 345 -16.86 -17.48 -29.34
CA ARG A 345 -18.10 -17.80 -30.06
C ARG A 345 -17.80 -18.01 -31.55
N ALA A 346 -18.29 -19.11 -32.11
CA ALA A 346 -18.11 -19.50 -33.50
C ALA A 346 -19.45 -19.94 -34.12
N LYS A 347 -19.47 -20.11 -35.45
CA LYS A 347 -20.69 -20.56 -36.15
C LYS A 347 -21.04 -21.98 -35.73
N GLY A 348 -22.08 -22.14 -34.90
CA GLY A 348 -22.56 -23.44 -34.43
C GLY A 348 -21.99 -23.91 -33.09
N GLY A 349 -21.32 -23.05 -32.33
CA GLY A 349 -20.87 -23.32 -30.95
C GLY A 349 -19.65 -22.50 -30.58
N TYR A 350 -18.68 -23.16 -29.95
CA TYR A 350 -17.50 -22.49 -29.40
C TYR A 350 -16.21 -23.14 -29.88
N THR A 351 -15.17 -22.32 -29.98
CA THR A 351 -13.79 -22.78 -30.05
C THR A 351 -13.17 -22.59 -28.68
N TRP A 352 -12.67 -23.67 -28.08
CA TRP A 352 -12.15 -23.69 -26.72
C TRP A 352 -10.62 -23.68 -26.71
N ASN A 353 -10.05 -22.95 -25.77
CA ASN A 353 -8.64 -23.06 -25.40
C ASN A 353 -8.45 -24.22 -24.41
N ASP A 354 -7.20 -24.62 -24.20
CA ASP A 354 -6.85 -25.59 -23.16
C ASP A 354 -7.13 -25.06 -21.76
N ALA A 355 -7.41 -25.98 -20.84
CA ALA A 355 -7.68 -25.66 -19.45
C ALA A 355 -6.41 -25.24 -18.71
N ILE A 356 -6.49 -24.10 -18.02
CA ILE A 356 -5.41 -23.54 -17.21
C ILE A 356 -5.73 -23.76 -15.74
N LEU A 357 -4.82 -24.38 -14.99
CA LEU A 357 -4.90 -24.37 -13.53
C LEU A 357 -4.64 -22.93 -13.07
N PHE A 358 -5.68 -22.25 -12.63
CA PHE A 358 -5.63 -20.83 -12.28
C PHE A 358 -5.16 -20.62 -10.84
N ASN A 359 -5.70 -21.41 -9.92
CA ASN A 359 -5.31 -21.38 -8.50
C ASN A 359 -5.64 -22.72 -7.81
N SER A 360 -5.05 -22.97 -6.64
CA SER A 360 -5.27 -24.16 -5.80
C SER A 360 -5.64 -23.77 -4.38
N GLY A 361 -6.32 -24.65 -3.65
CA GLY A 361 -6.81 -24.34 -2.30
C GLY A 361 -7.96 -23.35 -2.29
N ILE A 362 -8.77 -23.32 -3.36
CA ILE A 362 -9.94 -22.44 -3.47
C ILE A 362 -11.18 -23.14 -2.92
N ILE A 363 -12.01 -22.41 -2.17
CA ILE A 363 -13.27 -22.91 -1.63
C ILE A 363 -14.49 -22.27 -2.29
N HIS A 364 -14.38 -21.01 -2.75
CA HIS A 364 -15.48 -20.28 -3.38
C HIS A 364 -14.96 -19.27 -4.42
N ILE A 365 -15.75 -19.02 -5.46
CA ILE A 365 -15.46 -18.02 -6.48
C ILE A 365 -16.69 -17.20 -6.89
N ALA A 366 -16.46 -15.96 -7.29
CA ALA A 366 -17.43 -15.08 -7.91
C ALA A 366 -16.79 -14.39 -9.13
N PRO A 367 -16.84 -15.04 -10.32
CA PRO A 367 -16.28 -14.50 -11.55
C PRO A 367 -17.22 -13.49 -12.23
N ILE A 368 -16.63 -12.50 -12.91
CA ILE A 368 -17.28 -11.59 -13.83
C ILE A 368 -16.52 -11.62 -15.15
N ARG A 369 -17.27 -11.51 -16.24
CA ARG A 369 -16.72 -11.05 -17.52
C ARG A 369 -17.33 -9.68 -17.82
N ASN A 370 -16.49 -8.67 -17.77
CA ASN A 370 -16.91 -7.27 -17.81
C ASN A 370 -17.49 -6.95 -19.19
N LYS A 371 -18.70 -6.39 -19.24
CA LYS A 371 -19.41 -6.08 -20.50
C LYS A 371 -18.88 -4.83 -21.21
N VAL A 372 -18.11 -4.00 -20.52
CA VAL A 372 -17.51 -2.75 -21.04
C VAL A 372 -16.06 -2.97 -21.45
N THR A 373 -15.22 -3.46 -20.53
CA THR A 373 -13.78 -3.69 -20.80
C THR A 373 -13.51 -5.00 -21.52
N LEU A 374 -14.49 -5.93 -21.56
CA LEU A 374 -14.37 -7.28 -22.14
C LEU A 374 -13.28 -8.14 -21.47
N ALA A 375 -12.87 -7.76 -20.26
CA ALA A 375 -11.86 -8.45 -19.46
C ALA A 375 -12.52 -9.35 -18.39
N ASN A 376 -11.72 -10.28 -17.85
CA ASN A 376 -12.14 -11.09 -16.72
C ASN A 376 -11.79 -10.42 -15.39
N GLU A 377 -12.66 -10.60 -14.41
CA GLU A 377 -12.49 -10.19 -13.02
C GLU A 377 -13.02 -11.31 -12.13
N LEU A 378 -12.39 -11.56 -10.99
CA LEU A 378 -12.65 -12.74 -10.17
C LEU A 378 -12.41 -12.40 -8.70
N PHE A 379 -13.41 -12.66 -7.87
CA PHE A 379 -13.27 -12.69 -6.42
C PHE A 379 -13.19 -14.14 -5.96
N LEU A 380 -12.21 -14.48 -5.14
CA LEU A 380 -11.99 -15.84 -4.69
C LEU A 380 -11.75 -15.88 -3.18
N VAL A 381 -12.24 -16.95 -2.57
CA VAL A 381 -11.99 -17.28 -1.16
C VAL A 381 -11.15 -18.56 -1.13
N ASP A 382 -10.01 -18.50 -0.48
CA ASP A 382 -9.12 -19.66 -0.30
C ASP A 382 -9.45 -20.46 0.98
N GLN A 383 -8.78 -21.60 1.17
CA GLN A 383 -8.94 -22.45 2.37
C GLN A 383 -8.50 -21.79 3.68
N SER A 384 -7.74 -20.69 3.60
CA SER A 384 -7.37 -19.87 4.77
C SER A 384 -8.40 -18.77 5.02
N GLU A 385 -9.49 -18.76 4.25
CA GLU A 385 -10.53 -17.74 4.24
C GLU A 385 -9.98 -16.34 3.93
N ASN A 386 -8.99 -16.26 3.04
CA ASN A 386 -8.56 -14.97 2.49
C ASN A 386 -9.47 -14.58 1.33
N LEU A 387 -9.93 -13.33 1.31
CA LEU A 387 -10.62 -12.77 0.15
C LEU A 387 -9.59 -12.14 -0.79
N ILE A 388 -9.54 -12.64 -2.02
CA ILE A 388 -8.58 -12.20 -3.03
C ILE A 388 -9.36 -11.70 -4.25
N HIS A 389 -8.90 -10.58 -4.80
CA HIS A 389 -9.40 -10.01 -6.03
C HIS A 389 -8.37 -10.21 -7.14
N CYS A 390 -8.75 -10.88 -8.22
CA CYS A 390 -7.96 -11.10 -9.41
C CYS A 390 -8.63 -10.41 -10.61
N TRP A 391 -7.85 -9.74 -11.45
CA TRP A 391 -8.36 -9.10 -12.65
C TRP A 391 -7.36 -9.23 -13.80
N GLN A 392 -7.88 -9.19 -15.02
CA GLN A 392 -7.12 -9.26 -16.25
C GLN A 392 -7.06 -7.88 -16.91
N ASP A 393 -5.87 -7.41 -17.28
CA ASP A 393 -5.77 -6.20 -18.09
C ASP A 393 -6.35 -6.42 -19.50
N PRO A 394 -7.24 -5.56 -20.03
CA PRO A 394 -7.87 -5.77 -21.33
C PRO A 394 -6.92 -5.67 -22.54
N THR A 395 -5.73 -5.07 -22.38
CA THR A 395 -4.76 -4.84 -23.46
C THR A 395 -3.63 -5.87 -23.42
N SER A 396 -2.89 -5.95 -22.31
CA SER A 396 -1.77 -6.87 -22.12
C SER A 396 -2.23 -8.29 -21.79
N THR A 397 -3.49 -8.46 -21.37
CA THR A 397 -4.10 -9.71 -20.89
C THR A 397 -3.49 -10.26 -19.61
N VAL A 398 -2.54 -9.54 -19.00
CA VAL A 398 -1.83 -9.95 -17.80
C VAL A 398 -2.78 -9.97 -16.60
N TRP A 399 -2.74 -11.08 -15.88
CA TRP A 399 -3.44 -11.24 -14.61
C TRP A 399 -2.69 -10.53 -13.49
N SER A 400 -3.45 -9.79 -12.70
CA SER A 400 -3.02 -9.14 -11.46
C SER A 400 -3.92 -9.62 -10.31
N GLN A 401 -3.40 -9.58 -9.09
CA GLN A 401 -4.17 -9.94 -7.91
C GLN A 401 -3.82 -9.06 -6.71
N ARG A 402 -4.77 -8.93 -5.79
CA ARG A 402 -4.56 -8.35 -4.46
C ARG A 402 -5.40 -9.09 -3.41
N THR A 403 -4.83 -9.27 -2.23
CA THR A 403 -5.60 -9.71 -1.07
C THR A 403 -6.39 -8.53 -0.53
N LEU A 404 -7.70 -8.69 -0.35
CA LEU A 404 -8.58 -7.67 0.22
C LEU A 404 -8.71 -7.82 1.73
N ASN A 405 -8.80 -9.05 2.25
CA ASN A 405 -8.95 -9.33 3.68
C ASN A 405 -8.32 -10.69 4.02
N THR A 406 -7.76 -10.82 5.22
CA THR A 406 -7.25 -12.06 5.81
C THR A 406 -7.90 -12.31 7.17
N LYS A 407 -8.39 -13.54 7.43
CA LYS A 407 -9.06 -13.90 8.69
C LYS A 407 -8.18 -13.82 9.93
N SER A 408 -6.86 -14.05 9.80
CA SER A 408 -5.91 -14.15 10.92
C SER A 408 -5.33 -12.82 11.42
N ASP A 409 -5.28 -11.81 10.55
CA ASP A 409 -4.70 -10.50 10.85
C ASP A 409 -5.76 -9.43 10.57
N ALA A 410 -6.62 -9.19 11.55
CA ALA A 410 -7.85 -8.40 11.40
C ALA A 410 -7.63 -6.91 11.05
N PHE A 411 -6.38 -6.45 10.93
CA PHE A 411 -6.10 -5.02 10.76
C PHE A 411 -5.15 -4.68 9.60
N LEU A 412 -4.18 -5.51 9.21
CA LEU A 412 -3.12 -5.10 8.27
C LEU A 412 -2.64 -6.22 7.33
N LEU A 413 -2.53 -5.89 6.04
CA LEU A 413 -1.99 -6.75 5.00
C LEU A 413 -0.56 -6.31 4.64
N ASN A 414 0.42 -7.20 4.78
CA ASN A 414 1.80 -6.99 4.32
C ASN A 414 1.94 -7.35 2.85
N PHE A 415 2.60 -6.51 2.05
CA PHE A 415 2.85 -6.82 0.63
C PHE A 415 4.09 -6.10 0.09
N ASP A 416 4.68 -6.67 -0.95
CA ASP A 416 5.72 -6.04 -1.75
C ASP A 416 5.11 -4.99 -2.69
N SER A 417 5.76 -3.85 -2.86
CA SER A 417 5.20 -2.73 -3.62
C SER A 417 6.24 -1.82 -4.26
N PHE A 418 5.89 -1.23 -5.40
CA PHE A 418 6.57 -0.06 -5.90
C PHE A 418 5.95 1.20 -5.26
N THR A 419 6.80 2.02 -4.62
CA THR A 419 6.42 3.30 -4.02
C THR A 419 7.04 4.44 -4.82
N THR A 420 6.19 5.18 -5.52
CA THR A 420 6.55 6.34 -6.34
C THR A 420 6.17 7.62 -5.61
N GLN A 421 7.13 8.52 -5.44
CA GLN A 421 6.90 9.84 -4.88
C GLN A 421 7.21 10.93 -5.89
N ILE A 422 6.35 11.94 -5.93
CA ILE A 422 6.48 13.10 -6.80
C ILE A 422 6.33 14.35 -5.92
N SER A 423 7.38 15.16 -5.82
CA SER A 423 7.37 16.45 -5.13
C SER A 423 7.31 17.59 -6.14
N MET A 424 6.55 18.64 -5.84
CA MET A 424 6.37 19.81 -6.71
C MET A 424 6.68 21.12 -5.98
N THR A 425 7.57 21.92 -6.56
CA THR A 425 7.88 23.29 -6.10
C THR A 425 7.82 24.28 -7.26
N ASP A 426 7.73 25.58 -6.98
CA ASP A 426 7.87 26.62 -8.00
C ASP A 426 9.35 26.86 -8.39
N GLN A 427 9.58 27.87 -9.24
CA GLN A 427 10.93 28.25 -9.70
C GLN A 427 11.88 28.67 -8.58
N ASP A 428 11.34 29.10 -7.43
CA ASP A 428 12.08 29.61 -6.28
C ASP A 428 12.20 28.55 -5.17
N GLY A 429 11.75 27.31 -5.42
CA GLY A 429 11.80 26.20 -4.46
C GLY A 429 10.67 26.20 -3.44
N LYS A 430 9.65 27.06 -3.60
CA LYS A 430 8.48 27.08 -2.71
C LYS A 430 7.57 25.90 -3.02
N ILE A 431 7.15 25.17 -1.99
CA ILE A 431 6.21 24.05 -2.13
C ILE A 431 4.90 24.47 -2.79
N LEU A 432 4.35 23.59 -3.63
CA LEU A 432 3.07 23.78 -4.31
C LEU A 432 2.01 22.82 -3.73
N PRO A 433 1.45 23.10 -2.53
CA PRO A 433 0.42 22.27 -1.93
C PRO A 433 -0.94 22.47 -2.62
N ALA A 434 -1.83 21.49 -2.44
CA ALA A 434 -3.22 21.51 -2.91
C ALA A 434 -3.41 21.76 -4.42
N GLN A 435 -2.43 21.39 -5.25
CA GLN A 435 -2.51 21.45 -6.71
C GLN A 435 -3.05 20.14 -7.27
N ASN A 436 -4.12 20.20 -8.05
CA ASN A 436 -4.70 19.01 -8.66
C ASN A 436 -3.81 18.50 -9.80
N VAL A 437 -3.53 17.20 -9.75
CA VAL A 437 -2.85 16.44 -10.80
C VAL A 437 -3.71 15.24 -11.20
N SER A 438 -3.60 14.85 -12.46
CA SER A 438 -4.25 13.70 -13.07
C SER A 438 -3.24 12.58 -13.22
N ILE A 439 -3.54 11.41 -12.65
CA ILE A 439 -2.68 10.23 -12.69
C ILE A 439 -3.41 9.09 -13.41
N THR A 440 -2.81 8.58 -14.49
CA THR A 440 -3.25 7.36 -15.18
C THR A 440 -2.16 6.29 -15.17
N SER A 441 -2.49 5.09 -15.64
CA SER A 441 -1.53 3.98 -15.75
C SER A 441 -1.58 3.30 -17.11
N SER A 442 -0.48 2.70 -17.55
CA SER A 442 -0.42 1.93 -18.81
C SER A 442 -1.18 0.60 -18.73
N GLU A 443 -1.47 0.12 -17.53
CA GLU A 443 -2.19 -1.12 -17.24
C GLU A 443 -3.38 -0.82 -16.32
N TRP A 444 -4.42 -1.64 -16.38
CA TRP A 444 -5.49 -1.59 -15.41
C TRP A 444 -5.02 -2.17 -14.07
N LEU A 445 -5.00 -1.34 -13.02
CA LEU A 445 -4.59 -1.75 -11.68
C LEU A 445 -5.20 -0.91 -10.57
N PHE A 446 -5.05 -1.39 -9.33
CA PHE A 446 -5.41 -0.63 -8.14
C PHE A 446 -4.16 -0.12 -7.43
N ALA A 447 -4.10 1.18 -7.17
CA ALA A 447 -3.00 1.83 -6.46
C ALA A 447 -3.52 2.69 -5.31
N THR A 448 -2.71 2.84 -4.26
CA THR A 448 -3.00 3.76 -3.17
C THR A 448 -2.28 5.08 -3.45
N ILE A 449 -3.01 6.17 -3.64
CA ILE A 449 -2.47 7.51 -3.85
C ILE A 449 -2.84 8.39 -2.66
N ASN A 450 -1.83 8.92 -1.95
CA ASN A 450 -2.01 9.74 -0.75
C ASN A 450 -2.99 9.10 0.28
N GLY A 451 -2.82 7.80 0.54
CA GLY A 451 -3.61 7.05 1.53
C GLY A 451 -5.00 6.59 1.07
N LYS A 452 -5.36 6.84 -0.20
CA LYS A 452 -6.66 6.46 -0.76
C LYS A 452 -6.50 5.53 -1.95
N VAL A 453 -7.41 4.58 -2.09
CA VAL A 453 -7.35 3.57 -3.16
C VAL A 453 -8.04 4.09 -4.43
N TYR A 454 -7.37 3.92 -5.56
CA TYR A 454 -7.87 4.27 -6.89
C TYR A 454 -7.70 3.09 -7.85
N SER A 455 -8.69 2.90 -8.74
CA SER A 455 -8.55 2.08 -9.94
C SER A 455 -8.04 2.97 -11.05
N LEU A 456 -6.89 2.62 -11.62
CA LEU A 456 -6.22 3.37 -12.68
C LEU A 456 -6.17 2.53 -13.94
N ASP A 457 -6.37 3.16 -15.08
CA ASP A 457 -5.99 2.65 -16.40
C ASP A 457 -5.55 3.83 -17.27
N LYS A 458 -5.41 3.62 -18.58
CA LYS A 458 -4.91 4.64 -19.52
C LYS A 458 -5.87 5.82 -19.67
N ASP A 459 -7.17 5.57 -19.54
CA ASP A 459 -8.24 6.48 -19.92
C ASP A 459 -9.02 7.03 -18.70
N ASN A 460 -8.94 6.35 -17.55
CA ASN A 460 -9.59 6.71 -16.29
C ASN A 460 -8.58 7.28 -15.28
N PRO A 461 -8.46 8.61 -15.15
CA PRO A 461 -7.52 9.24 -14.23
C PRO A 461 -8.02 9.30 -12.79
N ALA A 462 -7.09 9.16 -11.86
CA ALA A 462 -7.25 9.70 -10.51
C ALA A 462 -6.88 11.18 -10.50
N ILE A 463 -7.82 12.04 -10.13
CA ILE A 463 -7.56 13.47 -9.89
C ILE A 463 -7.27 13.64 -8.40
N VAL A 464 -6.04 13.98 -8.08
CA VAL A 464 -5.56 14.08 -6.69
C VAL A 464 -4.85 15.41 -6.44
N PRO A 465 -5.08 16.08 -5.30
CA PRO A 465 -4.31 17.24 -4.92
C PRO A 465 -2.95 16.82 -4.35
N THR A 466 -1.91 17.63 -4.59
CA THR A 466 -0.66 17.56 -3.81
C THR A 466 -0.96 17.76 -2.31
N ASP A 467 -0.26 17.03 -1.46
CA ASP A 467 -0.42 17.13 0.00
C ASP A 467 0.09 18.48 0.54
N SER A 468 0.02 18.68 1.86
CA SER A 468 0.49 19.91 2.52
C SER A 468 1.99 20.19 2.33
N ARG A 469 2.76 19.20 1.84
CA ARG A 469 4.19 19.29 1.53
C ARG A 469 4.45 19.45 0.03
N GLY A 470 3.40 19.53 -0.79
CA GLY A 470 3.52 19.60 -2.25
C GLY A 470 3.82 18.24 -2.90
N MET A 471 3.48 17.13 -2.26
CA MET A 471 3.84 15.78 -2.72
C MET A 471 2.63 14.90 -3.11
N ILE A 472 2.92 13.92 -3.97
CA ILE A 472 2.06 12.79 -4.31
C ILE A 472 2.83 11.51 -4.01
N ASN A 473 2.21 10.58 -3.26
CA ASN A 473 2.74 9.27 -2.95
C ASN A 473 1.83 8.18 -3.54
N ILE A 474 2.37 7.37 -4.45
CA ILE A 474 1.69 6.26 -5.13
C ILE A 474 2.29 4.95 -4.64
N ILE A 475 1.47 4.09 -4.04
CA ILE A 475 1.85 2.74 -3.61
C ILE A 475 1.14 1.73 -4.53
N GLN A 476 1.92 0.95 -5.26
CA GLN A 476 1.46 -0.06 -6.19
C GLN A 476 1.92 -1.44 -5.71
N MET A 477 0.98 -2.32 -5.36
CA MET A 477 1.30 -3.71 -5.02
C MET A 477 1.99 -4.43 -6.18
N THR A 478 2.89 -5.36 -5.86
CA THR A 478 3.53 -6.22 -6.86
C THR A 478 3.97 -7.55 -6.26
N ASP A 479 3.94 -8.62 -7.07
CA ASP A 479 4.53 -9.93 -6.77
C ASP A 479 5.63 -10.30 -7.79
N HIS A 480 6.10 -9.31 -8.55
CA HIS A 480 7.14 -9.48 -9.56
C HIS A 480 7.88 -8.17 -9.85
N ILE A 481 8.95 -8.25 -10.66
CA ILE A 481 9.77 -7.10 -11.06
C ILE A 481 9.17 -6.24 -12.20
N ALA A 482 8.08 -6.71 -12.81
CA ALA A 482 7.35 -5.92 -13.82
C ALA A 482 6.52 -4.83 -13.13
N ALA A 483 6.51 -3.62 -13.71
CA ALA A 483 5.74 -2.48 -13.24
C ALA A 483 5.03 -1.79 -14.40
N PRO A 484 3.83 -1.22 -14.19
CA PRO A 484 3.17 -0.34 -15.13
C PRO A 484 3.94 0.99 -15.28
N ILE A 485 3.56 1.79 -16.28
CA ILE A 485 4.02 3.17 -16.43
C ILE A 485 2.91 4.08 -15.91
N PHE A 486 3.21 4.98 -14.97
CA PHE A 486 2.26 6.01 -14.55
C PHE A 486 2.39 7.24 -15.45
N HIS A 487 1.27 7.92 -15.70
CA HIS A 487 1.27 9.19 -16.44
C HIS A 487 0.77 10.28 -15.52
N LEU A 488 1.58 11.31 -15.31
CA LEU A 488 1.19 12.51 -14.60
C LEU A 488 0.90 13.64 -15.59
N GLU A 489 -0.27 14.23 -15.45
CA GLU A 489 -0.70 15.42 -16.19
C GLU A 489 -1.28 16.44 -15.21
N ALA A 490 -1.16 17.72 -15.53
CA ALA A 490 -1.84 18.78 -14.78
C ALA A 490 -2.23 19.92 -15.73
N ASP A 491 -3.23 20.71 -15.36
CA ASP A 491 -3.68 21.84 -16.18
C ASP A 491 -2.56 22.86 -16.40
N PHE A 492 -1.74 23.07 -15.37
CA PHE A 492 -0.62 24.00 -15.39
C PHE A 492 0.63 23.49 -16.11
N LEU A 493 0.67 22.23 -16.55
CA LEU A 493 1.79 21.64 -17.31
C LEU A 493 1.44 21.48 -18.79
N ASP A 494 2.42 21.66 -19.67
CA ASP A 494 2.29 21.51 -21.13
C ASP A 494 2.78 20.16 -21.67
N LYS A 495 3.22 19.27 -20.78
CA LYS A 495 3.74 17.93 -21.08
C LYS A 495 3.04 16.85 -20.26
N THR A 496 3.09 15.63 -20.77
CA THR A 496 2.77 14.41 -20.01
C THR A 496 4.08 13.84 -19.47
N ILE A 497 4.11 13.54 -18.19
CA ILE A 497 5.27 12.96 -17.50
C ILE A 497 5.01 11.47 -17.36
N ASN A 498 5.78 10.63 -18.06
CA ASN A 498 5.68 9.18 -17.96
C ASN A 498 6.68 8.69 -16.91
N ILE A 499 6.20 7.97 -15.89
CA ILE A 499 6.97 7.56 -14.71
C ILE A 499 7.12 6.04 -14.70
N TYR A 500 8.35 5.54 -14.54
CA TYR A 500 8.72 4.13 -14.56
C TYR A 500 9.11 3.66 -13.14
N PRO A 501 8.20 3.03 -12.37
CA PRO A 501 8.49 2.63 -10.99
C PRO A 501 9.63 1.63 -10.87
N ASN A 502 9.83 0.79 -11.89
CA ASN A 502 10.92 -0.18 -11.95
C ASN A 502 12.22 0.36 -12.58
N GLY A 503 12.38 1.68 -12.77
CA GLY A 503 13.55 2.27 -13.45
C GLY A 503 14.91 1.82 -12.90
N LYS A 504 15.04 1.65 -11.56
CA LYS A 504 16.25 1.10 -10.94
C LYS A 504 16.50 -0.37 -11.33
N ILE A 505 15.45 -1.18 -11.40
CA ILE A 505 15.55 -2.59 -11.82
C ILE A 505 15.98 -2.67 -13.28
N GLN A 506 15.41 -1.83 -14.15
CA GLN A 506 15.81 -1.77 -15.56
C GLN A 506 17.32 -1.50 -15.69
N LYS A 507 17.82 -0.50 -14.94
CA LYS A 507 19.24 -0.19 -14.89
C LYS A 507 20.08 -1.35 -14.35
N GLY A 508 19.69 -1.91 -13.21
CA GLY A 508 20.43 -3.02 -12.59
C GLY A 508 20.54 -4.26 -13.46
N LEU A 509 19.45 -4.63 -14.16
CA LEU A 509 19.49 -5.72 -15.12
C LEU A 509 20.35 -5.41 -16.35
N SER A 510 20.41 -4.15 -16.78
CA SER A 510 21.28 -3.74 -17.91
C SER A 510 22.77 -3.77 -17.59
N GLU A 511 23.14 -3.77 -16.30
CA GLU A 511 24.54 -3.87 -15.84
C GLU A 511 25.04 -5.33 -15.77
N ILE A 512 24.14 -6.32 -15.85
CA ILE A 512 24.51 -7.75 -15.89
C ILE A 512 25.02 -8.07 -17.30
N SER A 513 26.31 -8.30 -17.42
CA SER A 513 26.99 -8.51 -18.70
C SER A 513 27.64 -9.89 -18.83
N SER A 514 27.82 -10.60 -17.71
CA SER A 514 28.48 -11.90 -17.63
C SER A 514 27.84 -12.81 -16.57
N GLY A 515 28.10 -14.11 -16.67
CA GLY A 515 27.68 -15.08 -15.67
C GLY A 515 28.38 -14.89 -14.31
N ASP A 516 29.59 -14.33 -14.31
CA ASP A 516 30.29 -13.94 -13.08
C ASP A 516 29.55 -12.84 -12.32
N ASP A 517 28.88 -11.92 -13.02
CA ASP A 517 28.04 -10.89 -12.39
C ASP A 517 26.87 -11.53 -11.60
N ILE A 518 26.27 -12.59 -12.16
CA ILE A 518 25.19 -13.36 -11.51
C ILE A 518 25.75 -14.20 -10.34
N LYS A 519 26.89 -14.86 -10.54
CA LYS A 519 27.52 -15.73 -9.54
C LYS A 519 27.94 -14.98 -8.29
N ASN A 520 28.47 -13.76 -8.48
CA ASN A 520 28.99 -12.93 -7.41
C ASN A 520 27.91 -12.05 -6.76
N ALA A 521 26.67 -12.10 -7.24
CA ALA A 521 25.54 -11.41 -6.64
C ALA A 521 25.29 -11.95 -5.23
N LYS A 522 25.28 -11.05 -4.23
CA LYS A 522 25.03 -11.37 -2.81
C LYS A 522 23.90 -10.51 -2.25
N ASP A 523 23.16 -11.07 -1.31
CA ASP A 523 22.14 -10.34 -0.55
C ASP A 523 22.72 -9.53 0.63
N ALA A 524 21.81 -8.88 1.36
CA ALA A 524 22.05 -8.06 2.55
C ALA A 524 22.84 -8.77 3.66
N ASP A 525 22.73 -10.10 3.75
CA ASP A 525 23.44 -10.93 4.74
C ASP A 525 24.81 -11.41 4.22
N GLY A 526 25.22 -10.98 3.03
CA GLY A 526 26.39 -11.49 2.32
C GLY A 526 26.22 -12.92 1.79
N LYS A 527 24.99 -13.45 1.79
CA LYS A 527 24.69 -14.77 1.22
C LYS A 527 24.56 -14.66 -0.30
N PRO A 528 25.02 -15.66 -1.06
CA PRO A 528 24.81 -15.68 -2.51
C PRO A 528 23.32 -15.63 -2.87
N VAL A 529 22.98 -14.76 -3.81
CA VAL A 529 21.63 -14.65 -4.41
C VAL A 529 21.29 -15.91 -5.18
N LEU A 530 22.31 -16.45 -5.83
CA LEU A 530 22.27 -17.76 -6.43
C LEU A 530 22.36 -18.82 -5.31
N THR A 531 21.22 -19.42 -4.98
CA THR A 531 21.12 -20.42 -3.90
C THR A 531 21.51 -21.83 -4.35
N THR A 532 21.73 -22.03 -5.65
CA THR A 532 22.07 -23.32 -6.26
C THR A 532 23.35 -23.23 -7.08
N ASP A 533 24.22 -24.24 -7.00
CA ASP A 533 25.43 -24.27 -7.82
C ASP A 533 25.06 -24.48 -9.30
N GLN A 534 25.39 -23.48 -10.14
CA GLN A 534 25.18 -23.52 -11.59
C GLN A 534 26.52 -23.51 -12.33
N SER A 535 26.55 -24.05 -13.55
CA SER A 535 27.75 -24.04 -14.40
C SER A 535 28.06 -22.61 -14.92
N ALA A 536 29.33 -22.30 -15.20
CA ALA A 536 29.71 -21.01 -15.79
C ALA A 536 28.99 -20.76 -17.12
N ASP A 537 28.91 -21.79 -17.98
CA ASP A 537 28.21 -21.73 -19.26
C ASP A 537 26.71 -21.41 -19.10
N THR A 538 26.07 -21.93 -18.04
CA THR A 538 24.69 -21.61 -17.68
C THR A 538 24.55 -20.13 -17.33
N LEU A 539 25.40 -19.62 -16.44
CA LEU A 539 25.33 -18.24 -15.98
C LEU A 539 25.64 -17.24 -17.11
N ASP A 540 26.64 -17.53 -17.94
CA ASP A 540 26.98 -16.70 -19.10
C ASP A 540 25.85 -16.70 -20.14
N GLY A 541 25.20 -17.85 -20.35
CA GLY A 541 24.04 -17.94 -21.21
C GLY A 541 22.84 -17.13 -20.68
N VAL A 542 22.57 -17.17 -19.37
CA VAL A 542 21.52 -16.34 -18.76
C VAL A 542 21.85 -14.85 -18.89
N ALA A 543 23.08 -14.44 -18.57
CA ALA A 543 23.52 -13.05 -18.70
C ALA A 543 23.38 -12.53 -20.15
N GLY A 544 23.76 -13.34 -21.14
CA GLY A 544 23.59 -13.02 -22.55
C GLY A 544 22.12 -12.83 -22.96
N ASN A 545 21.21 -13.68 -22.44
CA ASN A 545 19.76 -13.53 -22.67
C ASN A 545 19.20 -12.27 -22.00
N LEU A 546 19.59 -11.99 -20.76
CA LEU A 546 19.20 -10.78 -20.02
C LEU A 546 19.67 -9.52 -20.74
N GLY A 547 20.93 -9.47 -21.20
CA GLY A 547 21.49 -8.33 -21.93
C GLY A 547 20.71 -8.01 -23.22
N GLN A 548 20.23 -9.02 -23.94
CA GLN A 548 19.40 -8.79 -25.12
C GLN A 548 17.96 -8.41 -24.81
N LEU A 549 17.33 -9.03 -23.81
CA LEU A 549 15.98 -8.66 -23.38
C LEU A 549 15.94 -7.22 -22.84
N THR A 550 16.94 -6.84 -22.06
CA THR A 550 17.10 -5.46 -21.58
C THR A 550 17.37 -4.49 -22.73
N THR A 551 18.19 -4.85 -23.72
CA THR A 551 18.40 -4.05 -24.94
C THR A 551 17.10 -3.87 -25.75
N ALA A 552 16.29 -4.92 -25.89
CA ALA A 552 14.99 -4.84 -26.54
C ALA A 552 14.05 -3.90 -25.77
N THR A 553 14.09 -3.91 -24.44
CA THR A 553 13.33 -2.96 -23.64
C THR A 553 13.92 -1.56 -23.68
N ALA A 554 15.22 -1.32 -23.82
CA ALA A 554 15.83 0.01 -23.67
C ALA A 554 15.29 1.11 -24.60
N ALA A 555 14.67 0.75 -25.74
CA ALA A 555 14.04 1.69 -26.67
C ALA A 555 12.53 1.91 -26.47
N HIS A 556 11.93 1.37 -25.39
CA HIS A 556 10.49 1.55 -25.11
C HIS A 556 10.13 3.00 -24.76
N LYS A 557 11.01 3.71 -24.03
CA LYS A 557 10.75 5.07 -23.53
C LYS A 557 10.48 6.01 -24.71
N ILE A 558 9.22 6.39 -24.90
CA ILE A 558 8.85 7.39 -25.90
C ILE A 558 9.05 8.79 -25.31
N GLY A 559 9.37 9.74 -26.19
CA GLY A 559 9.60 11.13 -25.81
C GLY A 559 11.05 11.44 -25.39
N VAL A 560 11.23 12.54 -24.68
CA VAL A 560 12.55 13.04 -24.28
C VAL A 560 12.92 12.46 -22.92
N VAL A 561 14.02 11.70 -22.86
CA VAL A 561 14.66 11.24 -21.64
C VAL A 561 15.94 12.06 -21.44
N GLN A 562 16.07 12.73 -20.29
CA GLN A 562 17.31 13.45 -19.98
C GLN A 562 18.41 12.46 -19.57
N ASP A 563 19.66 12.77 -19.87
CA ASP A 563 20.78 11.89 -19.53
C ASP A 563 20.85 11.67 -18.01
N GLY A 564 21.07 10.42 -17.60
CA GLY A 564 21.01 9.99 -16.20
C GLY A 564 19.63 9.55 -15.70
N HIS A 565 18.52 10.11 -16.22
CA HIS A 565 17.17 9.86 -15.69
C HIS A 565 16.73 8.40 -15.78
N LEU A 566 16.27 7.85 -14.65
CA LEU A 566 15.85 6.47 -14.54
C LEU A 566 14.33 6.31 -14.57
N PHE A 567 13.62 7.27 -13.99
CA PHE A 567 12.21 7.20 -13.65
C PHE A 567 11.32 7.98 -14.61
N ILE A 568 11.83 8.90 -15.44
CA ILE A 568 10.96 9.79 -16.21
C ILE A 568 11.28 9.84 -17.71
N SER A 569 10.24 9.90 -18.54
CA SER A 569 10.28 10.43 -19.92
C SER A 569 9.20 11.50 -20.13
N LEU A 570 9.47 12.47 -21.02
CA LEU A 570 8.55 13.57 -21.34
C LEU A 570 7.96 13.44 -22.74
N THR A 571 6.64 13.52 -22.83
CA THR A 571 5.89 13.52 -24.10
C THR A 571 5.00 14.76 -24.21
N ASP A 572 4.50 15.03 -25.41
CA ASP A 572 3.50 16.09 -25.60
C ASP A 572 2.23 15.79 -24.80
N LYS A 573 1.61 16.83 -24.23
CA LYS A 573 0.40 16.69 -23.39
C LYS A 573 -0.66 15.81 -24.06
N GLY A 574 -1.20 14.85 -23.33
CA GLY A 574 -2.15 13.84 -23.81
C GLY A 574 -1.50 12.60 -24.44
N THR A 575 -0.19 12.60 -24.70
CA THR A 575 0.52 11.45 -25.27
C THR A 575 1.04 10.55 -24.16
N LYS A 576 0.27 9.51 -23.84
CA LYS A 576 0.57 8.56 -22.76
C LYS A 576 1.29 7.31 -23.28
N GLU A 577 2.44 6.99 -22.69
CA GLU A 577 3.21 5.79 -23.04
C GLU A 577 2.46 4.50 -22.68
N THR A 578 2.47 3.52 -23.58
CA THR A 578 1.78 2.22 -23.39
C THR A 578 2.73 1.11 -22.97
N GLY A 579 4.03 1.37 -22.91
CA GLY A 579 5.06 0.34 -22.73
C GLY A 579 5.18 -0.63 -23.91
N ARG A 580 4.53 -0.36 -25.05
CA ARG A 580 4.70 -1.17 -26.27
C ARG A 580 6.15 -1.11 -26.74
N LEU A 581 6.70 -2.27 -27.10
CA LEU A 581 8.07 -2.36 -27.57
C LEU A 581 8.21 -1.73 -28.97
N SER A 582 9.26 -0.95 -29.17
CA SER A 582 9.80 -0.69 -30.50
C SER A 582 10.91 -1.69 -30.77
N LEU A 583 10.84 -2.39 -31.89
CA LEU A 583 11.86 -3.38 -32.29
C LEU A 583 12.66 -2.94 -33.51
N ASP A 584 12.58 -1.66 -33.89
CA ASP A 584 13.25 -1.11 -35.08
C ASP A 584 14.79 -1.22 -34.98
N HIS A 585 15.32 -1.17 -33.76
CA HIS A 585 16.75 -1.31 -33.45
C HIS A 585 17.21 -2.76 -33.28
N ILE A 586 16.28 -3.72 -33.24
CA ILE A 586 16.57 -5.14 -33.05
C ILE A 586 16.61 -5.84 -34.41
N ALA A 587 17.66 -6.62 -34.65
CA ALA A 587 17.82 -7.36 -35.90
C ALA A 587 16.70 -8.40 -36.10
N ASP A 588 16.16 -8.51 -37.33
CA ASP A 588 15.05 -9.42 -37.66
C ASP A 588 15.39 -10.91 -37.47
N ASN A 589 16.67 -11.25 -37.40
CA ASN A 589 17.15 -12.61 -37.14
C ASN A 589 17.53 -12.86 -35.68
N LEU A 590 17.17 -11.95 -34.75
CA LEU A 590 17.42 -12.14 -33.32
C LEU A 590 16.79 -13.46 -32.86
N MET A 591 17.64 -14.37 -32.37
CA MET A 591 17.25 -15.62 -31.73
C MET A 591 18.21 -15.91 -30.60
N ILE A 592 17.67 -15.96 -29.39
CA ILE A 592 18.40 -16.33 -28.18
C ILE A 592 17.56 -17.27 -27.34
N GLY A 593 18.21 -18.09 -26.54
CA GLY A 593 17.50 -19.08 -25.74
C GLY A 593 18.45 -19.98 -25.00
N MET A 594 17.88 -20.88 -24.22
CA MET A 594 18.62 -21.91 -23.50
C MET A 594 17.87 -23.23 -23.56
N LYS A 595 18.59 -24.34 -23.47
CA LYS A 595 18.04 -25.69 -23.31
C LYS A 595 18.73 -26.39 -22.15
N LEU A 596 18.01 -27.25 -21.45
CA LEU A 596 18.56 -28.10 -20.43
C LEU A 596 19.13 -29.37 -21.07
N GLU A 597 20.44 -29.58 -20.92
CA GLU A 597 21.17 -30.76 -21.40
C GLU A 597 22.08 -31.31 -20.29
N ASN A 598 21.96 -32.60 -19.99
CA ASN A 598 22.62 -33.31 -18.90
C ASN A 598 22.50 -32.60 -17.54
N GLY A 599 21.35 -31.96 -17.28
CA GLY A 599 21.09 -31.21 -16.05
C GLY A 599 21.75 -29.83 -15.98
N ALA A 600 22.36 -29.34 -17.06
CA ALA A 600 22.91 -27.99 -17.16
C ALA A 600 22.21 -27.19 -18.27
N TRP A 601 21.96 -25.91 -18.04
CA TRP A 601 21.42 -25.03 -19.07
C TRP A 601 22.54 -24.59 -20.01
N VAL A 602 22.33 -24.80 -21.31
CA VAL A 602 23.27 -24.40 -22.36
C VAL A 602 22.57 -23.47 -23.37
N PRO A 603 23.29 -22.52 -23.99
CA PRO A 603 22.73 -21.67 -25.03
C PRO A 603 22.05 -22.48 -26.15
N HIS A 604 20.91 -21.98 -26.63
CA HIS A 604 20.11 -22.63 -27.65
C HIS A 604 19.64 -21.63 -28.71
N THR A 605 19.91 -21.93 -29.98
CA THR A 605 19.60 -21.05 -31.11
C THR A 605 18.99 -21.82 -32.29
N ASP A 606 18.63 -23.10 -32.10
CA ASP A 606 18.04 -23.92 -33.16
C ASP A 606 16.51 -23.83 -33.12
N THR A 607 15.88 -23.89 -34.29
CA THR A 607 14.41 -23.91 -34.45
C THR A 607 13.89 -25.30 -34.84
N THR A 608 14.78 -26.26 -35.13
CA THR A 608 14.40 -27.63 -35.53
C THR A 608 13.73 -28.38 -34.37
N GLY A 609 12.40 -28.47 -34.44
CA GLY A 609 11.55 -29.07 -33.40
C GLY A 609 10.50 -28.11 -32.83
N PHE A 610 10.72 -26.80 -32.90
CA PHE A 610 9.77 -25.77 -32.46
C PHE A 610 8.62 -25.54 -33.46
N ILE A 611 8.73 -26.09 -34.67
CA ILE A 611 7.69 -26.11 -35.70
C ILE A 611 7.42 -27.57 -36.05
N LYS A 612 6.75 -28.30 -35.16
CA LYS A 612 5.97 -29.46 -35.60
C LYS A 612 4.55 -28.98 -35.76
N ALA A 613 4.17 -28.55 -36.97
CA ALA A 613 2.77 -28.45 -37.35
C ALA A 613 2.09 -29.82 -37.12
N GLY A 614 1.27 -29.91 -36.07
CA GLY A 614 0.52 -31.09 -35.65
C GLY A 614 0.41 -31.37 -34.14
N GLY A 615 0.80 -30.46 -33.23
CA GLY A 615 0.67 -30.57 -31.78
C GLY A 615 -0.45 -29.70 -31.17
N VAL A 616 -0.89 -30.06 -29.95
CA VAL A 616 -2.08 -29.55 -29.22
C VAL A 616 -2.18 -28.02 -29.05
N PHE A 617 -1.11 -27.27 -29.32
CA PHE A 617 -1.02 -25.80 -29.15
C PHE A 617 -0.68 -25.03 -30.44
N ASP A 618 -0.63 -25.66 -31.61
CA ASP A 618 -0.08 -25.04 -32.82
C ASP A 618 -0.93 -23.93 -33.46
N ASP A 619 -2.23 -23.88 -33.17
CA ASP A 619 -3.16 -23.01 -33.91
C ASP A 619 -3.60 -21.74 -33.17
N PHE A 620 -3.15 -21.49 -31.92
CA PHE A 620 -3.60 -20.34 -31.14
C PHE A 620 -2.47 -19.51 -30.54
N LEU A 621 -2.42 -18.23 -30.92
CA LEU A 621 -1.79 -17.18 -30.13
C LEU A 621 -2.48 -17.14 -28.76
N ILE A 622 -1.86 -17.75 -27.75
CA ILE A 622 -2.35 -17.68 -26.37
C ILE A 622 -2.20 -16.24 -25.89
N PHE A 623 -3.24 -15.71 -25.24
CA PHE A 623 -3.16 -14.41 -24.56
C PHE A 623 -1.98 -14.43 -23.58
N ALA A 624 -1.10 -13.42 -23.65
CA ALA A 624 0.18 -13.46 -22.95
C ALA A 624 0.00 -13.70 -21.43
N GLY A 625 -1.01 -13.08 -20.82
CA GLY A 625 -1.26 -13.26 -19.39
C GLY A 625 -1.79 -14.63 -19.01
N ASP A 626 -2.63 -15.27 -19.84
CA ASP A 626 -3.11 -16.63 -19.61
C ASP A 626 -1.94 -17.63 -19.64
N ALA A 627 -1.01 -17.44 -20.58
CA ALA A 627 0.21 -18.23 -20.66
C ALA A 627 1.09 -18.06 -19.41
N PHE A 628 1.29 -16.82 -18.94
CA PHE A 628 2.06 -16.58 -17.72
C PHE A 628 1.38 -17.13 -16.47
N GLN A 629 0.06 -17.01 -16.34
CA GLN A 629 -0.69 -17.60 -15.22
C GLN A 629 -0.56 -19.13 -15.20
N TRP A 630 -0.62 -19.76 -16.36
CA TRP A 630 -0.37 -21.19 -16.50
C TRP A 630 1.06 -21.56 -16.08
N LEU A 631 2.06 -20.79 -16.55
CA LEU A 631 3.46 -21.01 -16.18
C LEU A 631 3.69 -20.90 -14.68
N GLU A 632 3.14 -19.88 -14.03
CA GLU A 632 3.32 -19.65 -12.59
C GLU A 632 2.78 -20.81 -11.74
N ASN A 633 1.64 -21.40 -12.12
CA ASN A 633 1.04 -22.52 -11.38
C ASN A 633 1.65 -23.88 -11.76
N ALA A 634 1.75 -24.19 -13.05
CA ALA A 634 2.23 -25.49 -13.53
C ALA A 634 3.70 -25.74 -13.15
N PHE A 635 4.51 -24.67 -13.15
CA PHE A 635 5.93 -24.75 -12.82
C PHE A 635 6.19 -24.95 -11.32
N VAL A 636 5.45 -24.27 -10.44
CA VAL A 636 5.60 -24.40 -8.98
C VAL A 636 5.23 -25.80 -8.51
N ASP A 637 4.16 -26.39 -9.04
CA ASP A 637 3.80 -27.79 -8.76
C ASP A 637 4.87 -28.76 -9.29
N GLY A 638 5.49 -28.44 -10.44
CA GLY A 638 6.62 -29.18 -11.00
C GLY A 638 7.88 -29.13 -10.11
N ILE A 639 8.25 -27.95 -9.60
CA ILE A 639 9.40 -27.78 -8.69
C ILE A 639 9.17 -28.51 -7.36
N LYS A 640 7.97 -28.43 -6.77
CA LYS A 640 7.64 -29.13 -5.52
C LYS A 640 7.77 -30.65 -5.63
N LEU A 641 7.69 -31.22 -6.85
CA LEU A 641 7.94 -32.64 -7.12
C LEU A 641 9.44 -32.97 -7.24
N ILE A 642 10.28 -32.00 -7.62
CA ILE A 642 11.74 -32.13 -7.66
C ILE A 642 12.30 -32.23 -6.24
N ASP A 643 11.80 -31.42 -5.29
CA ASP A 643 12.16 -31.49 -3.87
C ASP A 643 11.79 -32.83 -3.21
N LYS A 644 10.82 -33.56 -3.78
CA LYS A 644 10.43 -34.91 -3.35
C LYS A 644 11.20 -36.03 -4.05
N GLY A 645 12.31 -35.71 -4.73
CA GLY A 645 13.22 -36.68 -5.32
C GLY A 645 12.77 -37.28 -6.65
N ILE A 646 11.80 -36.65 -7.35
CA ILE A 646 11.38 -37.05 -8.70
C ILE A 646 11.90 -36.01 -9.70
N THR A 647 13.10 -36.24 -10.23
CA THR A 647 13.72 -35.43 -11.30
C THR A 647 12.87 -35.48 -12.58
N TYR A 648 11.97 -34.52 -12.78
CA TYR A 648 11.25 -34.32 -14.04
C TYR A 648 11.93 -33.34 -14.99
N LEU A 649 12.92 -32.57 -14.55
CA LEU A 649 13.79 -31.81 -15.46
C LEU A 649 14.86 -32.74 -16.06
N LYS A 650 14.45 -33.72 -16.85
CA LYS A 650 15.34 -34.41 -17.80
C LYS A 650 15.49 -33.54 -19.05
N ASP A 651 16.59 -33.75 -19.77
CA ASP A 651 16.85 -33.18 -21.10
C ASP A 651 15.56 -33.10 -21.93
N GLY A 652 15.11 -31.88 -22.25
CA GLY A 652 13.78 -31.66 -22.85
C GLY A 652 13.07 -30.36 -22.49
N VAL A 653 13.64 -29.51 -21.62
CA VAL A 653 13.18 -28.12 -21.44
C VAL A 653 14.06 -27.17 -22.24
N SER A 654 13.45 -26.29 -23.03
CA SER A 654 14.17 -25.23 -23.72
C SER A 654 13.29 -24.02 -23.97
N PHE A 655 13.83 -22.81 -23.91
CA PHE A 655 13.12 -21.62 -24.34
C PHE A 655 13.93 -20.87 -25.40
N ILE A 656 13.24 -20.17 -26.30
CA ILE A 656 13.83 -19.21 -27.23
C ILE A 656 13.01 -17.92 -27.26
N VAL A 657 13.67 -16.77 -27.35
CA VAL A 657 13.10 -15.48 -27.72
C VAL A 657 13.53 -15.20 -29.15
N LYS A 658 12.56 -14.96 -30.04
CA LYS A 658 12.83 -14.59 -31.43
C LYS A 658 12.01 -13.38 -31.86
N LYS A 659 12.59 -12.53 -32.72
CA LYS A 659 11.83 -11.45 -33.37
C LYS A 659 11.03 -12.04 -34.55
N VAL A 660 9.74 -11.73 -34.63
CA VAL A 660 8.85 -12.10 -35.74
C VAL A 660 8.05 -10.87 -36.14
N GLY A 661 8.45 -10.21 -37.23
CA GLY A 661 7.88 -8.91 -37.60
C GLY A 661 8.14 -7.88 -36.50
N ASP A 662 7.08 -7.23 -36.03
CA ASP A 662 7.15 -6.15 -35.03
C ASP A 662 6.95 -6.63 -33.58
N VAL A 663 7.00 -7.94 -33.32
CA VAL A 663 6.84 -8.53 -31.98
C VAL A 663 7.95 -9.53 -31.64
N LEU A 664 8.18 -9.74 -30.34
CA LEU A 664 9.03 -10.81 -29.84
C LEU A 664 8.16 -12.03 -29.47
N HIS A 665 8.58 -13.23 -29.87
CA HIS A 665 7.95 -14.48 -29.48
C HIS A 665 8.85 -15.18 -28.46
N PHE A 666 8.34 -15.41 -27.25
CA PHE A 666 8.94 -16.30 -26.28
C PHE A 666 8.33 -17.70 -26.45
N VAL A 667 9.12 -18.64 -26.95
CA VAL A 667 8.71 -20.01 -27.21
C VAL A 667 9.35 -20.92 -26.17
N LEU A 668 8.54 -21.54 -25.33
CA LEU A 668 8.95 -22.51 -24.34
C LEU A 668 8.58 -23.93 -24.78
N THR A 669 9.54 -24.85 -24.71
CA THR A 669 9.33 -26.29 -24.90
C THR A 669 9.50 -26.98 -23.56
N LEU A 670 8.49 -27.75 -23.18
CA LEU A 670 8.48 -28.59 -21.98
C LEU A 670 8.16 -30.02 -22.43
N ALA A 671 9.18 -30.85 -22.55
CA ALA A 671 9.08 -32.22 -23.06
C ALA A 671 8.48 -32.27 -24.49
N ASP A 672 7.21 -32.67 -24.63
CA ASP A 672 6.48 -32.75 -25.89
C ASP A 672 5.54 -31.56 -26.16
N ARG A 673 5.50 -30.59 -25.24
CA ARG A 673 4.63 -29.40 -25.34
C ARG A 673 5.42 -28.17 -25.76
N ILE A 674 4.82 -27.34 -26.62
CA ILE A 674 5.37 -26.05 -27.07
C ILE A 674 4.37 -24.96 -26.71
N LEU A 675 4.83 -23.95 -25.99
CA LEU A 675 4.08 -22.76 -25.61
C LEU A 675 4.71 -21.55 -26.32
N THR A 676 3.92 -20.78 -27.06
CA THR A 676 4.39 -19.53 -27.69
C THR A 676 3.66 -18.35 -27.08
N ILE A 677 4.42 -17.42 -26.49
CA ILE A 677 3.94 -16.20 -25.86
C ILE A 677 4.40 -15.02 -26.71
N VAL A 678 3.49 -14.11 -27.04
CA VAL A 678 3.84 -12.83 -27.66
C VAL A 678 4.26 -11.85 -26.57
N LEU A 679 5.45 -11.29 -26.71
CA LEU A 679 5.98 -10.21 -25.88
C LEU A 679 5.92 -8.91 -26.68
N ASP A 680 4.86 -8.13 -26.48
CA ASP A 680 4.58 -6.88 -27.19
C ASP A 680 4.68 -5.64 -26.29
N THR A 681 4.61 -5.84 -24.96
CA THR A 681 4.82 -4.78 -23.96
C THR A 681 6.02 -5.06 -23.08
N MET A 682 6.60 -3.99 -22.53
CA MET A 682 7.63 -4.06 -21.50
C MET A 682 7.20 -4.95 -20.33
N LEU A 683 5.95 -4.85 -19.87
CA LEU A 683 5.42 -5.65 -18.77
C LEU A 683 5.58 -7.16 -19.04
N THR A 684 5.18 -7.62 -20.24
CA THR A 684 5.30 -9.04 -20.64
C THR A 684 6.76 -9.51 -20.74
N VAL A 685 7.67 -8.64 -21.17
CA VAL A 685 9.13 -8.93 -21.18
C VAL A 685 9.66 -9.12 -19.77
N PHE A 686 9.30 -8.25 -18.82
CA PHE A 686 9.73 -8.38 -17.44
C PHE A 686 9.13 -9.62 -16.76
N LYS A 687 7.90 -10.03 -17.11
CA LYS A 687 7.35 -11.34 -16.70
C LYS A 687 8.17 -12.51 -17.24
N ALA A 688 8.59 -12.45 -18.51
CA ALA A 688 9.48 -13.47 -19.10
C ALA A 688 10.85 -13.51 -18.41
N ILE A 689 11.47 -12.35 -18.13
CA ILE A 689 12.74 -12.24 -17.40
C ILE A 689 12.60 -12.87 -16.00
N ASN A 690 11.55 -12.51 -15.25
CA ASN A 690 11.27 -13.06 -13.93
C ASN A 690 11.19 -14.60 -13.97
N TRP A 691 10.55 -15.16 -14.99
CA TRP A 691 10.45 -16.60 -15.18
C TRP A 691 11.81 -17.25 -15.50
N VAL A 692 12.61 -16.65 -16.40
CA VAL A 692 13.96 -17.16 -16.75
C VAL A 692 14.88 -17.18 -15.53
N LEU A 693 14.82 -16.17 -14.65
CA LEU A 693 15.60 -16.14 -13.41
C LEU A 693 15.19 -17.26 -12.44
N LYS A 694 13.88 -17.53 -12.30
CA LYS A 694 13.38 -18.64 -11.49
C LYS A 694 13.90 -20.01 -11.94
N LEU A 695 14.20 -20.22 -13.23
CA LEU A 695 14.73 -21.49 -13.75
C LEU A 695 16.07 -21.90 -13.16
N ILE A 696 16.90 -20.94 -12.76
CA ILE A 696 18.25 -21.19 -12.22
C ILE A 696 18.31 -21.06 -10.69
N GLY A 697 17.16 -21.09 -10.02
CA GLY A 697 17.06 -21.04 -8.56
C GLY A 697 17.13 -19.63 -7.96
N ILE A 698 16.96 -18.60 -8.78
CA ILE A 698 16.85 -17.21 -8.34
C ILE A 698 15.36 -16.88 -8.23
N ASP A 699 14.79 -17.04 -7.02
CA ASP A 699 13.40 -16.65 -6.76
C ASP A 699 13.26 -15.13 -6.52
N LEU A 700 12.03 -14.63 -6.52
CA LEU A 700 11.76 -13.21 -6.31
C LEU A 700 12.31 -12.73 -4.96
N GLN A 701 12.24 -13.54 -3.91
CA GLN A 701 12.76 -13.16 -2.60
C GLN A 701 14.29 -13.02 -2.63
N ALA A 702 15.01 -13.85 -3.39
CA ALA A 702 16.45 -13.72 -3.62
C ALA A 702 16.78 -12.47 -4.46
N ILE A 703 15.98 -12.15 -5.48
CA ILE A 703 16.12 -10.92 -6.27
C ILE A 703 15.83 -9.67 -5.41
N LEU A 704 14.76 -9.71 -4.60
CA LEU A 704 14.41 -8.64 -3.66
C LEU A 704 15.44 -8.48 -2.56
N ARG A 705 16.05 -9.57 -2.06
CA ARG A 705 17.14 -9.55 -1.09
C ARG A 705 18.44 -9.00 -1.69
N TRP A 706 18.75 -9.36 -2.93
CA TRP A 706 19.86 -8.79 -3.72
C TRP A 706 19.68 -7.29 -3.97
N LEU A 707 18.50 -6.92 -4.49
CA LEU A 707 18.13 -5.52 -4.70
C LEU A 707 18.07 -4.79 -3.35
N GLY A 708 17.62 -5.43 -2.27
CA GLY A 708 17.58 -4.87 -0.92
C GLY A 708 18.95 -4.44 -0.39
N HIS A 709 20.02 -5.19 -0.66
CA HIS A 709 21.40 -4.78 -0.38
C HIS A 709 21.85 -3.62 -1.27
N LEU A 710 21.50 -3.69 -2.56
CA LEU A 710 21.69 -2.59 -3.52
C LEU A 710 20.90 -1.32 -3.12
N LEU A 711 19.96 -1.45 -2.18
CA LEU A 711 19.05 -0.43 -1.64
C LEU A 711 19.29 -0.09 -0.14
N GLY A 712 20.23 -0.73 0.58
CA GLY A 712 20.78 -0.24 1.85
C GLY A 712 20.06 -0.52 3.18
N LEU A 713 19.23 -1.56 3.29
CA LEU A 713 18.46 -1.87 4.52
C LEU A 713 19.30 -2.32 5.73
N ASP A 714 20.44 -2.94 5.49
CA ASP A 714 21.37 -3.49 6.49
C ASP A 714 21.98 -2.36 7.33
N ALA A 715 22.36 -1.28 6.63
CA ALA A 715 22.84 -0.06 7.25
C ALA A 715 21.78 0.64 8.11
N VAL A 716 20.49 0.51 7.75
CA VAL A 716 19.38 1.03 8.55
C VAL A 716 19.27 0.27 9.86
N TRP A 717 19.35 -1.07 9.83
CA TRP A 717 19.27 -1.87 11.04
C TRP A 717 20.40 -1.58 12.03
N GLU A 718 21.64 -1.49 11.55
CA GLU A 718 22.79 -1.14 12.40
C GLU A 718 22.66 0.27 12.99
N THR A 719 22.22 1.22 12.17
CA THR A 719 21.94 2.59 12.62
C THR A 719 20.88 2.61 13.71
N HIS A 720 19.83 1.79 13.58
CA HIS A 720 18.80 1.65 14.62
C HIS A 720 19.38 1.13 15.94
N LYS A 721 20.23 0.09 15.90
CA LYS A 721 20.83 -0.47 17.13
C LYS A 721 21.73 0.54 17.82
N VAL A 722 22.53 1.31 17.07
CA VAL A 722 23.35 2.39 17.65
C VAL A 722 22.47 3.45 18.31
N ILE A 723 21.43 3.93 17.62
CA ILE A 723 20.52 4.96 18.13
C ILE A 723 19.77 4.45 19.38
N ALA A 724 19.31 3.20 19.37
CA ALA A 724 18.59 2.58 20.49
C ALA A 724 19.47 2.47 21.74
N GLU A 725 20.70 1.96 21.62
CA GLU A 725 21.62 1.86 22.76
C GLU A 725 22.06 3.23 23.26
N LEU A 726 22.31 4.17 22.35
CA LEU A 726 22.66 5.53 22.70
C LEU A 726 21.54 6.22 23.50
N MET A 727 20.27 6.04 23.10
CA MET A 727 19.11 6.52 23.86
C MET A 727 19.05 5.93 25.28
N LYS A 728 19.17 4.60 25.41
CA LYS A 728 19.15 3.92 26.71
C LYS A 728 20.23 4.47 27.63
N ASN A 729 21.45 4.58 27.10
CA ASN A 729 22.61 5.10 27.84
C ASN A 729 22.44 6.56 28.25
N ALA A 730 21.83 7.40 27.39
CA ALA A 730 21.56 8.80 27.69
C ALA A 730 20.57 8.97 28.85
N VAL A 731 19.48 8.20 28.85
CA VAL A 731 18.45 8.25 29.90
C VAL A 731 19.03 7.78 31.24
N ILE A 732 19.82 6.69 31.23
CA ILE A 732 20.51 6.19 32.43
C ILE A 732 21.50 7.23 32.97
N TYR A 733 22.30 7.86 32.10
CA TYR A 733 23.23 8.89 32.54
C TYR A 733 22.51 10.14 33.06
N GLY A 734 21.51 10.64 32.33
CA GLY A 734 20.75 11.84 32.68
C GLY A 734 20.02 11.72 34.01
N THR A 735 19.36 10.58 34.27
CA THR A 735 18.68 10.31 35.55
C THR A 735 19.65 10.33 36.73
N ASN A 736 20.80 9.65 36.60
CA ASN A 736 21.84 9.66 37.64
C ASN A 736 22.43 11.06 37.90
N GLN A 737 22.61 11.88 36.86
CA GLN A 737 23.19 13.23 37.00
C GLN A 737 22.19 14.28 37.48
N LEU A 738 20.91 14.14 37.13
CA LEU A 738 19.84 15.06 37.55
C LEU A 738 19.65 15.06 39.06
N GLU A 739 19.80 13.92 39.73
CA GLU A 739 19.70 13.82 41.19
C GLU A 739 20.82 14.58 41.91
N ASP A 740 22.04 14.55 41.36
CA ASP A 740 23.23 15.10 42.01
C ASP A 740 23.51 16.58 41.70
N LYS A 741 22.99 17.12 40.58
CA LYS A 741 23.38 18.46 40.05
C LYS A 741 22.23 19.45 39.87
N LEU A 742 21.04 19.14 40.38
CA LEU A 742 19.85 19.97 40.20
C LEU A 742 19.99 21.39 40.79
N ASP A 743 20.60 21.48 41.98
CA ASP A 743 20.81 22.77 42.67
C ASP A 743 21.81 23.65 41.89
N ASP A 744 22.81 23.04 41.25
CA ASP A 744 23.78 23.74 40.40
C ASP A 744 23.12 24.27 39.11
N LEU A 745 22.25 23.48 38.49
CA LEU A 745 21.47 23.89 37.32
C LEU A 745 20.54 25.07 37.67
N GLN A 746 19.87 24.99 38.82
CA GLN A 746 18.98 26.06 39.30
C GLN A 746 19.76 27.37 39.53
N ALA A 747 20.95 27.28 40.13
CA ALA A 747 21.83 28.41 40.36
C ALA A 747 22.38 29.00 39.05
N PHE A 748 22.78 28.14 38.10
CA PHE A 748 23.26 28.54 36.77
C PHE A 748 22.19 29.34 36.01
N LEU A 749 20.99 28.79 35.84
CA LEU A 749 19.90 29.46 35.11
C LEU A 749 19.50 30.77 35.78
N SER A 750 19.37 30.77 37.11
CA SER A 750 19.05 31.99 37.86
C SER A 750 20.07 33.10 37.62
N LYS A 751 21.37 32.75 37.57
CA LYS A 751 22.45 33.69 37.28
C LYS A 751 22.39 34.19 35.83
N THR A 752 22.16 33.30 34.86
CA THR A 752 22.08 33.66 33.45
C THR A 752 20.90 34.58 33.18
N PHE A 753 19.69 34.27 33.66
CA PHE A 753 18.51 35.13 33.46
C PHE A 753 18.68 36.52 34.07
N ASN A 754 19.29 36.62 35.26
CA ASN A 754 19.56 37.92 35.89
C ASN A 754 20.55 38.79 35.09
N ASN A 755 21.41 38.18 34.27
CA ASN A 755 22.43 38.85 33.49
C ASN A 755 22.09 38.92 31.98
N ALA A 756 21.01 38.28 31.54
CA ALA A 756 20.67 38.10 30.13
C ALA A 756 20.45 39.44 29.41
N GLU A 757 19.81 40.41 30.07
CA GLU A 757 19.64 41.76 29.54
C GLU A 757 21.00 42.41 29.20
N ASP A 758 21.99 42.27 30.09
CA ASP A 758 23.33 42.81 29.92
C ASP A 758 24.19 42.06 28.89
N MET A 759 24.01 40.74 28.77
CA MET A 759 24.70 39.88 27.82
C MET A 759 24.21 40.10 26.38
N ILE A 760 22.92 40.39 26.22
CA ILE A 760 22.24 40.50 24.91
C ILE A 760 22.26 41.94 24.36
N LEU A 761 22.01 42.96 25.19
CA LEU A 761 21.88 44.36 24.72
C LEU A 761 23.20 45.01 24.23
N LYS A 762 24.35 44.36 24.42
CA LYS A 762 25.68 44.88 24.04
C LYS A 762 26.14 44.44 22.65
N GLN A 763 25.39 43.59 21.94
CA GLN A 763 25.80 42.99 20.67
C GLN A 763 25.20 43.70 19.45
N VAL A 764 25.96 43.83 18.36
CA VAL A 764 25.52 44.33 17.04
C VAL A 764 25.63 43.16 16.06
N LEU A 765 24.57 42.79 15.31
CA LEU A 765 24.71 41.72 14.31
C LEU A 765 25.70 42.15 13.21
N PRO A 766 26.45 41.20 12.62
CA PRO A 766 27.27 41.49 11.45
C PRO A 766 26.43 42.04 10.29
N ALA A 767 26.95 43.06 9.59
CA ALA A 767 26.30 43.71 8.45
C ALA A 767 26.00 42.79 7.25
N ASN A 768 26.51 41.55 7.26
CA ASN A 768 26.43 40.58 6.16
C ASN A 768 25.16 39.72 6.18
N ILE A 769 24.27 39.89 7.17
CA ILE A 769 23.00 39.15 7.24
C ILE A 769 21.99 39.69 6.20
N GLY A 770 22.15 40.94 5.75
CA GLY A 770 21.23 41.62 4.83
C GLY A 770 21.32 41.23 3.35
N SER A 771 22.17 40.27 2.97
CA SER A 771 22.37 39.88 1.56
C SER A 771 22.03 38.43 1.22
N GLN A 772 21.67 37.60 2.19
CA GLN A 772 21.09 36.29 1.93
C GLN A 772 19.58 36.39 2.12
N SER A 773 18.86 36.68 1.03
CA SER A 773 17.43 36.42 1.02
C SER A 773 17.21 34.93 1.32
N LEU A 774 16.10 34.60 1.99
CA LEU A 774 15.56 33.24 2.12
C LEU A 774 15.31 32.53 0.77
N SER A 775 15.67 33.17 -0.36
CA SER A 775 15.56 32.69 -1.73
C SER A 775 16.89 32.27 -2.37
N GLN A 776 17.97 32.05 -1.60
CA GLN A 776 19.24 31.47 -2.10
C GLN A 776 19.52 30.05 -1.60
N GLY A 777 18.46 29.26 -1.38
CA GLY A 777 18.55 27.81 -1.46
C GLY A 777 18.16 27.37 -2.87
N GLY A 778 19.10 27.31 -3.81
CA GLY A 778 18.82 26.65 -5.09
C GLY A 778 18.28 25.24 -4.82
N SER A 779 17.25 24.82 -5.57
CA SER A 779 16.67 23.47 -5.63
C SER A 779 17.45 22.47 -4.77
N PHE A 780 17.05 22.32 -3.50
CA PHE A 780 17.71 21.35 -2.65
C PHE A 780 17.24 19.97 -3.12
N ASP A 781 18.10 19.25 -3.83
CA ASP A 781 18.10 17.78 -3.86
C ASP A 781 18.19 17.32 -2.39
N ASN A 782 17.04 17.29 -1.71
CA ASN A 782 16.93 16.94 -0.31
C ASN A 782 16.72 15.43 -0.22
N PRO A 783 17.67 14.67 0.36
CA PRO A 783 17.52 13.25 0.64
C PRO A 783 16.18 12.81 1.26
N LEU A 784 15.58 13.65 2.12
CA LEU A 784 14.30 13.39 2.78
C LEU A 784 13.09 13.51 1.86
N SER A 785 13.29 13.98 0.62
CA SER A 785 12.24 14.01 -0.43
C SER A 785 12.25 12.77 -1.34
N SER A 786 13.19 11.84 -1.13
CA SER A 786 13.19 10.53 -1.80
C SER A 786 12.11 9.60 -1.23
N SER A 787 11.68 8.58 -1.99
CA SER A 787 10.67 7.63 -1.51
C SER A 787 11.06 6.94 -0.21
N ALA A 788 12.33 6.54 -0.06
CA ALA A 788 12.84 5.93 1.16
C ALA A 788 13.00 6.96 2.29
N GLY A 789 13.55 8.15 2.00
CA GLY A 789 13.78 9.20 2.99
C GLY A 789 12.49 9.82 3.55
N SER A 790 11.41 9.83 2.77
CA SER A 790 10.12 10.40 3.17
C SER A 790 9.09 9.35 3.62
N TRP A 791 9.42 8.06 3.48
CA TRP A 791 8.49 6.95 3.74
C TRP A 791 7.77 7.08 5.07
N ILE A 792 8.49 7.29 6.19
CA ILE A 792 7.85 7.36 7.50
C ILE A 792 6.86 8.52 7.59
N PHE A 793 7.20 9.68 7.01
CA PHE A 793 6.30 10.82 6.97
C PHE A 793 5.06 10.52 6.13
N SER A 794 5.20 9.77 5.03
CA SER A 794 4.04 9.31 4.27
C SER A 794 3.14 8.39 5.09
N GLN A 795 3.70 7.52 5.94
CA GLN A 795 2.89 6.67 6.82
C GLN A 795 2.18 7.51 7.90
N ILE A 796 2.86 8.49 8.49
CA ILE A 796 2.29 9.39 9.51
C ILE A 796 1.16 10.23 8.92
N PHE A 797 1.39 10.89 7.79
CA PHE A 797 0.45 11.87 7.22
C PHE A 797 -0.66 11.24 6.38
N ASN A 798 -0.39 10.12 5.70
CA ASN A 798 -1.33 9.57 4.72
C ASN A 798 -1.96 8.25 5.16
N ASN A 799 -1.32 7.50 6.07
CA ASN A 799 -1.77 6.14 6.43
C ASN A 799 -2.09 5.96 7.92
N ASP A 800 -2.17 7.05 8.69
CA ASP A 800 -2.61 7.02 10.10
C ASP A 800 -1.77 6.05 10.95
N LEU A 801 -0.44 6.17 10.84
CA LEU A 801 0.56 5.26 11.44
C LEU A 801 0.33 4.93 12.92
N PHE A 802 -0.21 5.89 13.68
CA PHE A 802 -0.35 5.79 15.14
C PHE A 802 -1.80 5.65 15.63
N GLY A 803 -2.76 5.50 14.73
CA GLY A 803 -4.17 5.28 15.11
C GLY A 803 -4.36 3.95 15.83
N GLY A 804 -4.89 3.98 17.07
CA GLY A 804 -5.41 2.79 17.76
C GLY A 804 -4.78 2.35 19.10
N GLY A 805 -3.92 3.15 19.76
CA GLY A 805 -3.29 2.75 21.03
C GLY A 805 -4.12 3.05 22.29
N SER A 806 -4.40 2.03 23.11
CA SER A 806 -5.19 2.10 24.37
C SER A 806 -4.65 3.09 25.42
N SER A 807 -5.57 3.84 26.05
CA SER A 807 -5.32 4.78 27.14
C SER A 807 -4.81 4.10 28.42
N GLY A 808 -3.54 4.31 28.76
CA GLY A 808 -3.00 3.94 30.08
C GLY A 808 -3.03 5.13 31.02
N SER A 809 -3.81 5.05 32.10
CA SER A 809 -3.88 6.09 33.14
C SER A 809 -2.74 5.96 34.15
N VAL A 810 -2.11 7.08 34.50
CA VAL A 810 -1.17 7.17 35.63
C VAL A 810 -1.91 7.79 36.81
N SER A 811 -2.01 7.06 37.92
CA SER A 811 -2.70 7.51 39.13
C SER A 811 -1.70 8.09 40.14
N HIS A 812 -1.51 9.41 40.14
CA HIS A 812 -1.25 10.30 41.29
C HIS A 812 -0.99 11.72 40.74
N ASN A 813 -1.58 12.77 41.32
CA ASN A 813 -1.58 14.11 40.70
C ASN A 813 -0.76 15.20 41.45
N PRO A 814 0.60 15.14 41.44
CA PRO A 814 1.47 16.30 41.65
C PRO A 814 1.33 17.38 40.56
N PHE A 815 0.78 17.01 39.40
CA PHE A 815 0.69 17.83 38.20
C PHE A 815 -0.40 18.92 38.33
N GLU A 816 -1.52 18.65 38.98
CA GLU A 816 -2.59 19.63 39.22
C GLU A 816 -2.08 20.84 40.00
N GLN A 817 -1.25 20.61 41.02
CA GLN A 817 -0.68 21.70 41.82
C GLN A 817 0.34 22.50 41.02
N PHE A 818 1.22 21.84 40.26
CA PHE A 818 2.18 22.53 39.39
C PHE A 818 1.49 23.40 38.31
N VAL A 819 0.45 22.86 37.68
CA VAL A 819 -0.32 23.56 36.64
C VAL A 819 -1.09 24.74 37.23
N ASN A 820 -1.79 24.55 38.35
CA ASN A 820 -2.64 25.59 38.95
C ASN A 820 -1.83 26.67 39.69
N ASP A 821 -0.72 26.31 40.35
CA ASP A 821 0.05 27.25 41.18
C ASP A 821 1.14 28.01 40.40
N ILE A 822 1.66 27.45 39.30
CA ILE A 822 2.83 27.99 38.58
C ILE A 822 2.51 28.33 37.11
N ILE A 823 1.91 27.40 36.34
CA ILE A 823 1.75 27.55 34.89
C ILE A 823 0.57 28.45 34.51
N GLU A 824 -0.64 28.14 34.98
CA GLU A 824 -1.88 28.85 34.60
C GLU A 824 -1.82 30.38 34.85
N PRO A 825 -1.47 30.88 36.06
CA PRO A 825 -1.41 32.33 36.29
C PRO A 825 -0.31 33.04 35.50
N THR A 826 0.78 32.35 35.19
CA THR A 826 1.92 32.93 34.46
C THR A 826 1.65 33.00 32.95
N VAL A 827 1.01 31.99 32.37
CA VAL A 827 0.64 31.95 30.93
C VAL A 827 -0.54 32.88 30.63
N LEU A 828 -1.57 32.92 31.49
CA LEU A 828 -2.72 33.83 31.31
C LEU A 828 -2.33 35.31 31.40
N GLY A 829 -1.32 35.65 32.21
CA GLY A 829 -0.77 37.01 32.29
C GLY A 829 -0.04 37.45 31.02
N LEU A 830 0.56 36.51 30.27
CA LEU A 830 1.34 36.77 29.05
C LEU A 830 0.50 36.79 27.76
N ALA A 831 -0.67 36.15 27.75
CA ALA A 831 -1.49 35.97 26.55
C ALA A 831 -1.88 37.29 25.86
N ALA A 832 -2.15 38.35 26.63
CA ALA A 832 -2.48 39.68 26.09
C ALA A 832 -1.27 40.41 25.51
N ASP A 833 -0.07 40.16 26.04
CA ASP A 833 1.16 40.80 25.58
C ASP A 833 1.75 40.08 24.36
N LEU A 834 1.57 38.75 24.26
CA LEU A 834 1.92 37.94 23.09
C LEU A 834 1.15 38.33 21.83
N GLU A 835 -0.14 38.67 21.94
CA GLU A 835 -0.93 39.13 20.78
C GLU A 835 -0.32 40.38 20.13
N ASN A 836 0.29 41.26 20.92
CA ASN A 836 0.96 42.47 20.43
C ASN A 836 2.31 42.13 19.76
N VAL A 837 3.06 41.18 20.32
CA VAL A 837 4.30 40.64 19.74
C VAL A 837 4.03 39.99 18.37
N PHE A 838 2.95 39.23 18.23
CA PHE A 838 2.55 38.59 16.96
C PHE A 838 2.17 39.60 15.87
N LYS A 839 1.62 40.77 16.24
CA LYS A 839 1.34 41.86 15.28
C LYS A 839 2.64 42.47 14.76
N ASP A 840 3.62 42.69 15.63
CA ASP A 840 4.92 43.26 15.26
C ASP A 840 5.76 42.29 14.40
N PHE A 841 5.57 40.98 14.59
CA PHE A 841 6.21 39.91 13.80
C PHE A 841 5.88 39.96 12.29
N THR A 842 4.67 40.38 11.91
CA THR A 842 4.30 40.58 10.49
C THR A 842 5.16 41.65 9.80
N GLY A 843 5.72 42.59 10.58
CA GLY A 843 6.65 43.60 10.10
C GLY A 843 8.05 43.05 9.78
N ILE A 844 8.51 42.01 10.50
CA ILE A 844 9.82 41.38 10.25
C ILE A 844 9.81 40.59 8.93
N LEU A 845 8.71 39.91 8.62
CA LEU A 845 8.49 39.24 7.33
C LEU A 845 8.46 40.23 6.15
N SER A 846 8.31 41.53 6.41
CA SER A 846 8.38 42.60 5.41
C SER A 846 9.79 43.23 5.23
N GLY A 847 10.80 42.73 5.96
CA GLY A 847 12.22 42.98 5.66
C GLY A 847 12.91 44.12 6.42
N ASN A 848 12.36 44.62 7.54
CA ASN A 848 12.97 45.74 8.29
C ASN A 848 13.79 45.31 9.52
N ILE A 849 15.11 45.17 9.33
CA ILE A 849 16.05 44.66 10.34
C ILE A 849 16.20 45.58 11.57
N SER A 850 15.97 46.89 11.44
CA SER A 850 16.10 47.84 12.57
C SER A 850 14.98 47.72 13.61
N ASP A 851 13.81 47.19 13.22
CA ASP A 851 12.66 47.03 14.12
C ASP A 851 12.77 45.74 14.93
N ALA A 852 13.43 44.70 14.38
CA ALA A 852 13.68 43.42 15.05
C ALA A 852 14.53 43.57 16.32
N TYR A 853 15.51 44.48 16.37
CA TYR A 853 16.35 44.68 17.57
C TYR A 853 15.64 45.36 18.72
N LYS A 854 14.80 46.36 18.43
CA LYS A 854 13.97 46.99 19.46
C LYS A 854 12.98 45.99 20.02
N MET A 855 12.38 45.17 19.13
CA MET A 855 11.51 44.06 19.52
C MET A 855 12.22 43.04 20.42
N ILE A 856 13.44 42.59 20.07
CA ILE A 856 14.22 41.65 20.92
C ILE A 856 14.48 42.25 22.31
N GLY A 857 14.87 43.53 22.40
CA GLY A 857 15.11 44.20 23.68
C GLY A 857 13.86 44.37 24.55
N ASP A 858 12.71 44.65 23.92
CA ASP A 858 11.42 44.80 24.60
C ASP A 858 10.81 43.43 25.00
N LEU A 859 10.98 42.41 24.16
CA LEU A 859 10.63 41.01 24.43
C LEU A 859 11.39 40.44 25.62
N ILE A 860 12.70 40.67 25.67
CA ILE A 860 13.56 40.20 26.77
C ILE A 860 13.06 40.74 28.12
N LYS A 861 12.65 42.02 28.18
CA LYS A 861 12.13 42.65 29.42
C LYS A 861 10.74 42.15 29.80
N LEU A 862 9.89 41.90 28.81
CA LEU A 862 8.52 41.46 29.00
C LEU A 862 8.44 40.02 29.53
N VAL A 863 9.35 39.15 29.05
CA VAL A 863 9.17 37.70 29.20
C VAL A 863 10.10 37.08 30.26
N ILE A 864 11.29 37.65 30.57
CA ILE A 864 12.32 37.06 31.50
C ILE A 864 11.80 36.62 32.87
N ASP A 865 11.01 37.46 33.56
CA ASP A 865 10.57 37.18 34.94
C ASP A 865 9.50 36.07 35.03
N PRO A 866 8.45 36.08 34.17
CA PRO A 866 7.52 34.96 34.02
C PRO A 866 8.21 33.62 33.73
N ILE A 867 9.18 33.62 32.81
CA ILE A 867 9.94 32.42 32.41
C ILE A 867 10.74 31.85 33.57
N LYS A 868 11.43 32.72 34.33
CA LYS A 868 12.21 32.32 35.48
C LYS A 868 11.32 31.58 36.50
N THR A 869 10.07 32.00 36.64
CA THR A 869 9.08 31.35 37.51
C THR A 869 8.66 29.97 36.97
N ILE A 870 8.36 29.87 35.68
CA ILE A 870 7.99 28.60 35.01
C ILE A 870 9.14 27.58 35.09
N ILE A 871 10.34 27.96 34.67
CA ILE A 871 11.52 27.07 34.60
C ILE A 871 11.95 26.56 35.96
N LEU A 872 12.02 27.44 36.97
CA LEU A 872 12.38 27.03 38.32
C LEU A 872 11.32 26.10 38.92
N GLY A 873 10.04 26.31 38.58
CA GLY A 873 8.96 25.39 38.91
C GLY A 873 9.10 24.02 38.22
N VAL A 874 9.40 24.01 36.92
CA VAL A 874 9.62 22.78 36.13
C VAL A 874 10.80 21.97 36.68
N ILE A 875 11.93 22.61 36.99
CA ILE A 875 13.12 21.90 37.51
C ILE A 875 12.80 21.18 38.82
N LYS A 876 11.98 21.80 39.67
CA LYS A 876 11.49 21.17 40.90
C LYS A 876 10.55 20.00 40.62
N PHE A 877 9.70 20.11 39.60
CA PHE A 877 8.79 19.05 39.16
C PHE A 877 9.55 17.85 38.55
N LEU A 878 10.55 18.08 37.67
CA LEU A 878 11.35 17.01 37.05
C LEU A 878 12.11 16.14 38.07
N LYS A 879 12.41 16.68 39.26
CA LYS A 879 13.01 15.96 40.38
C LYS A 879 12.11 14.83 40.91
N ASP A 880 10.80 14.99 40.84
CA ASP A 880 9.82 14.02 41.36
C ASP A 880 9.50 12.91 40.32
N LEU A 881 9.97 13.04 39.07
CA LEU A 881 9.63 12.18 37.91
C LEU A 881 10.76 11.21 37.49
N THR A 882 11.95 11.30 38.09
CA THR A 882 13.18 10.64 37.59
C THR A 882 13.13 9.10 37.52
N GLY A 883 12.36 8.45 38.39
CA GLY A 883 12.19 6.98 38.38
C GLY A 883 11.21 6.46 37.32
N ASP A 884 10.19 7.24 36.97
CA ASP A 884 9.09 6.80 36.10
C ASP A 884 9.46 6.87 34.61
N LEU A 885 10.41 7.75 34.25
CA LEU A 885 10.84 7.98 32.86
C LEU A 885 11.58 6.79 32.25
N GLN A 886 12.39 6.08 33.03
CA GLN A 886 13.13 4.89 32.56
C GLN A 886 12.17 3.72 32.30
N VAL A 887 11.18 3.54 33.17
CA VAL A 887 10.15 2.49 33.02
C VAL A 887 9.30 2.77 31.78
N LEU A 888 8.86 4.01 31.59
CA LEU A 888 8.01 4.41 30.47
C LEU A 888 8.66 4.19 29.09
N LEU A 889 9.98 4.36 28.96
CA LEU A 889 10.70 4.20 27.68
C LEU A 889 11.06 2.75 27.34
N THR A 890 11.16 1.89 28.35
CA THR A 890 11.62 0.49 28.20
C THR A 890 10.49 -0.53 28.30
N GLU A 891 9.27 -0.08 28.62
CA GLU A 891 8.05 -0.88 28.56
C GLU A 891 7.76 -1.32 27.11
N SER A 892 7.16 -2.51 26.98
CA SER A 892 6.67 -3.02 25.70
C SER A 892 5.56 -2.12 25.17
N LEU A 893 5.72 -1.65 23.94
CA LEU A 893 4.78 -0.79 23.25
C LEU A 893 3.89 -1.65 22.35
N ASP A 894 2.59 -1.69 22.63
CA ASP A 894 1.61 -2.38 21.79
C ASP A 894 0.89 -1.39 20.85
N ILE A 895 1.50 -1.15 19.71
CA ILE A 895 0.86 -0.48 18.57
C ILE A 895 0.77 -1.51 17.45
N PRO A 896 -0.42 -1.98 17.07
CA PRO A 896 -0.57 -3.14 16.18
C PRO A 896 0.27 -3.03 14.88
N PHE A 897 0.27 -1.85 14.25
CA PHE A 897 1.08 -1.57 13.06
C PHE A 897 2.58 -1.67 13.33
N LEU A 898 3.09 -0.84 14.25
CA LEU A 898 4.53 -0.73 14.50
C LEU A 898 5.11 -2.02 15.08
N THR A 899 4.34 -2.72 15.91
CA THR A 899 4.76 -3.99 16.55
C THR A 899 4.92 -5.09 15.51
N THR A 900 3.92 -5.24 14.62
CA THR A 900 3.97 -6.23 13.54
C THR A 900 5.09 -5.94 12.56
N MET A 901 5.25 -4.66 12.19
CA MET A 901 6.34 -4.22 11.33
C MET A 901 7.70 -4.50 11.95
N TYR A 902 7.91 -4.11 13.21
CA TYR A 902 9.19 -4.30 13.89
C TYR A 902 9.55 -5.78 14.05
N LYS A 903 8.59 -6.64 14.46
CA LYS A 903 8.80 -8.09 14.54
C LYS A 903 9.15 -8.72 13.19
N PHE A 904 8.53 -8.22 12.11
CA PHE A 904 8.88 -8.64 10.76
C PHE A 904 10.33 -8.28 10.40
N PHE A 905 10.78 -7.06 10.67
CA PHE A 905 12.17 -6.65 10.44
C PHE A 905 13.16 -7.39 11.35
N CYS A 906 12.86 -7.58 12.64
CA CYS A 906 13.64 -8.43 13.54
C CYS A 906 13.83 -9.85 12.97
N ALA A 907 12.73 -10.47 12.52
CA ALA A 907 12.75 -11.81 11.95
C ALA A 907 13.57 -11.90 10.66
N LEU A 908 13.51 -10.87 9.80
CA LEU A 908 14.37 -10.78 8.61
C LEU A 908 15.86 -10.75 8.97
N MET A 909 16.22 -10.09 10.07
CA MET A 909 17.59 -10.00 10.56
C MET A 909 18.01 -11.20 11.43
N GLY A 910 17.11 -12.16 11.65
CA GLY A 910 17.36 -13.35 12.48
C GLY A 910 17.36 -13.10 13.99
N GLU A 911 16.74 -12.01 14.44
CA GLU A 911 16.60 -11.63 15.85
C GLU A 911 15.14 -11.78 16.35
N ASP A 912 14.95 -11.81 17.67
CA ASP A 912 13.64 -11.86 18.33
C ASP A 912 13.63 -10.84 19.49
N GLU A 913 13.01 -9.67 19.26
CA GLU A 913 12.91 -8.57 20.22
C GLU A 913 11.50 -7.96 20.20
N ASP A 914 10.97 -7.62 21.38
CA ASP A 914 9.69 -6.90 21.49
C ASP A 914 9.89 -5.39 21.19
N LEU A 915 8.83 -4.77 20.65
CA LEU A 915 8.84 -3.33 20.37
C LEU A 915 8.75 -2.56 21.69
N THR A 916 9.74 -1.71 21.96
CA THR A 916 9.71 -0.70 23.04
C THR A 916 9.64 0.70 22.45
N ILE A 917 9.35 1.74 23.24
CA ILE A 917 9.38 3.14 22.75
C ILE A 917 10.75 3.49 22.17
N VAL A 918 11.84 3.06 22.84
CA VAL A 918 13.21 3.26 22.36
C VAL A 918 13.44 2.59 21.00
N ASN A 919 13.08 1.30 20.88
CA ASN A 919 13.29 0.57 19.62
C ASN A 919 12.44 1.13 18.49
N ALA A 920 11.20 1.56 18.78
CA ALA A 920 10.30 2.19 17.81
C ALA A 920 10.90 3.47 17.25
N ILE A 921 11.36 4.36 18.13
CA ILE A 921 11.91 5.67 17.73
C ILE A 921 13.24 5.52 17.03
N ALA A 922 14.12 4.63 17.53
CA ALA A 922 15.40 4.35 16.90
C ALA A 922 15.21 3.84 15.48
N PHE A 923 14.26 2.93 15.28
CA PHE A 923 13.92 2.37 13.98
C PHE A 923 13.33 3.42 13.03
N ILE A 924 12.40 4.25 13.53
CA ILE A 924 11.80 5.36 12.77
C ILE A 924 12.87 6.36 12.28
N ILE A 925 13.85 6.71 13.13
CA ILE A 925 14.91 7.67 12.77
C ILE A 925 15.96 7.02 11.86
N ALA A 926 16.29 5.75 12.09
CA ALA A 926 17.37 5.07 11.39
C ALA A 926 17.15 4.97 9.89
N ILE A 927 15.89 4.78 9.44
CA ILE A 927 15.55 4.72 8.02
C ILE A 927 15.99 6.01 7.31
N PRO A 928 15.38 7.19 7.55
CA PRO A 928 15.77 8.43 6.87
C PRO A 928 17.23 8.82 7.13
N TYR A 929 17.74 8.65 8.36
CA TYR A 929 19.10 9.06 8.71
C TYR A 929 20.18 8.30 7.92
N THR A 930 20.03 6.98 7.79
CA THR A 930 20.98 6.14 7.03
C THR A 930 21.04 6.55 5.58
N PHE A 931 19.88 6.78 4.96
CA PHE A 931 19.79 7.20 3.57
C PHE A 931 20.42 8.58 3.38
N VAL A 932 20.10 9.56 4.23
CA VAL A 932 20.69 10.91 4.15
C VAL A 932 22.21 10.90 4.31
N SER A 933 22.73 10.13 5.28
CA SER A 933 24.17 9.99 5.48
C SER A 933 24.86 9.43 4.25
N LYS A 934 24.32 8.36 3.64
CA LYS A 934 24.86 7.77 2.40
C LYS A 934 24.98 8.81 1.28
N ILE A 935 24.01 9.71 1.17
CA ILE A 935 23.98 10.73 0.12
C ILE A 935 25.01 11.82 0.33
N ILE A 936 25.15 12.30 1.57
CA ILE A 936 26.01 13.45 1.86
C ILE A 936 27.46 13.03 2.04
N THR A 937 27.68 11.90 2.70
CA THR A 937 29.02 11.44 3.10
C THR A 937 29.56 10.33 2.20
N GLY A 938 28.72 9.71 1.37
CA GLY A 938 29.10 8.60 0.50
C GLY A 938 29.02 7.22 1.15
N SER A 939 28.70 7.12 2.45
CA SER A 939 28.56 5.86 3.18
C SER A 939 27.49 5.93 4.28
N ALA A 940 27.07 4.77 4.76
CA ALA A 940 26.17 4.69 5.93
C ALA A 940 26.85 5.30 7.17
N PRO A 941 26.10 5.88 8.11
CA PRO A 941 26.67 6.69 9.20
C PRO A 941 27.59 5.88 10.13
N PHE A 942 27.38 4.57 10.20
CA PHE A 942 28.16 3.64 11.01
C PHE A 942 28.81 2.52 10.19
N ALA A 943 29.11 2.77 8.91
CA ALA A 943 29.75 1.77 8.03
C ALA A 943 31.14 1.35 8.53
N ASP A 944 31.91 2.29 9.09
CA ASP A 944 33.31 2.08 9.49
C ASP A 944 33.49 1.74 10.98
N SER A 945 32.66 2.32 11.85
CA SER A 945 32.70 2.14 13.32
C SER A 945 31.42 2.72 13.96
N ASP A 946 31.08 2.27 15.17
CA ASP A 946 30.06 2.88 16.03
C ASP A 946 30.61 4.05 16.88
N TYR A 947 31.91 4.37 16.77
CA TYR A 947 32.60 5.42 17.52
C TYR A 947 32.48 5.30 19.05
N GLY A 948 32.22 4.09 19.57
CA GLY A 948 31.97 3.83 20.99
C GLY A 948 30.59 4.27 21.48
N MET A 949 29.68 4.70 20.59
CA MET A 949 28.34 5.19 20.96
C MET A 949 27.44 4.13 21.58
N LYS A 950 27.72 2.84 21.34
CA LYS A 950 27.03 1.70 21.98
C LYS A 950 27.51 1.45 23.42
N ASP A 951 28.65 2.01 23.85
CA ASP A 951 29.23 1.73 25.17
C ASP A 951 28.38 2.35 26.29
N ALA A 952 28.05 1.55 27.32
CA ALA A 952 27.30 2.03 28.49
C ALA A 952 28.00 3.19 29.24
N GLY A 953 29.33 3.27 29.12
CA GLY A 953 30.13 4.36 29.67
C GLY A 953 30.29 5.57 28.75
N TYR A 954 29.68 5.60 27.55
CA TYR A 954 29.91 6.63 26.54
C TYR A 954 29.67 8.05 27.09
N TYR A 955 28.47 8.31 27.65
CA TYR A 955 28.14 9.59 28.26
C TYR A 955 29.01 9.91 29.48
N ALA A 956 29.30 8.93 30.34
CA ALA A 956 30.18 9.14 31.48
C ALA A 956 31.62 9.49 31.05
N ASN A 957 32.11 8.92 29.97
CA ASN A 957 33.42 9.24 29.40
C ASN A 957 33.43 10.60 28.69
N LEU A 958 32.32 10.97 28.05
CA LEU A 958 32.15 12.26 27.38
C LEU A 958 32.07 13.40 28.42
N PHE A 959 31.35 13.20 29.53
CA PHE A 959 30.97 14.25 30.48
C PHE A 959 31.60 14.15 31.90
N GLY A 960 32.21 13.03 32.28
CA GLY A 960 32.51 12.67 33.68
C GLY A 960 33.73 13.31 34.36
N ASN A 961 34.61 14.02 33.63
CA ASN A 961 35.84 14.61 34.19
C ASN A 961 35.80 16.13 34.44
N GLN A 962 34.61 16.75 34.47
CA GLN A 962 34.45 18.21 34.41
C GLN A 962 34.14 18.87 35.77
N VAL A 963 34.75 20.05 36.01
CA VAL A 963 34.66 20.84 37.26
C VAL A 963 33.30 21.56 37.40
N SER A 964 32.51 21.60 36.33
CA SER A 964 31.14 22.14 36.24
C SER A 964 30.29 21.21 35.36
N PRO A 965 28.97 21.06 35.59
CA PRO A 965 28.06 20.34 34.68
C PRO A 965 28.05 20.86 33.24
N PHE A 966 28.59 22.05 32.99
CA PHE A 966 28.51 22.79 31.72
C PHE A 966 29.87 23.23 31.21
N THR A 967 30.88 22.38 31.21
CA THR A 967 32.04 22.63 30.36
C THR A 967 32.42 21.31 29.75
N LEU A 968 32.65 21.26 28.45
CA LEU A 968 33.34 20.15 27.80
C LEU A 968 34.44 20.82 26.99
N ALA A 969 35.70 20.62 27.34
CA ALA A 969 36.82 21.19 26.58
C ALA A 969 37.39 20.08 25.68
N GLY A 970 37.40 20.30 24.36
CA GLY A 970 38.23 19.52 23.44
C GLY A 970 37.52 18.96 22.20
N SER A 971 38.18 19.14 21.05
CA SER A 971 37.92 18.54 19.73
C SER A 971 38.29 17.04 19.63
N SER A 972 38.06 16.26 20.70
CA SER A 972 38.32 14.81 20.65
C SER A 972 37.47 14.13 19.57
N SER A 973 37.94 13.00 19.03
CA SER A 973 37.19 12.25 18.00
C SER A 973 35.77 11.86 18.48
N GLY A 974 35.61 11.53 19.76
CA GLY A 974 34.30 11.23 20.36
C GLY A 974 33.39 12.46 20.48
N ALA A 975 33.93 13.62 20.82
CA ALA A 975 33.18 14.88 20.89
C ALA A 975 32.74 15.37 19.50
N LEU A 976 33.62 15.23 18.50
CA LEU A 976 33.29 15.55 17.10
C LEU A 976 32.22 14.58 16.55
N ALA A 977 32.34 13.28 16.84
CA ALA A 977 31.33 12.29 16.46
C ALA A 977 29.97 12.57 17.13
N TYR A 978 29.95 12.87 18.44
CA TYR A 978 28.73 13.26 19.15
C TYR A 978 28.08 14.49 18.51
N SER A 979 28.84 15.55 18.24
CA SER A 979 28.28 16.78 17.67
C SER A 979 27.77 16.60 16.23
N LYS A 980 28.47 15.84 15.39
CA LYS A 980 28.09 15.63 13.99
C LYS A 980 27.00 14.58 13.81
N ILE A 981 27.21 13.39 14.35
CA ILE A 981 26.27 12.26 14.21
C ILE A 981 25.09 12.46 15.16
N GLY A 982 25.34 12.84 16.41
CA GLY A 982 24.28 13.14 17.37
C GLY A 982 23.41 14.33 16.95
N GLY A 983 24.03 15.47 16.62
CA GLY A 983 23.28 16.67 16.22
C GLY A 983 22.44 16.48 14.95
N SER A 984 22.88 15.62 14.02
CA SER A 984 22.09 15.28 12.83
C SER A 984 20.95 14.30 13.14
N ILE A 985 21.15 13.28 13.98
CA ILE A 985 20.07 12.41 14.47
C ILE A 985 19.02 13.20 15.26
N ALA A 986 19.46 14.13 16.13
CA ALA A 986 18.57 15.01 16.89
C ALA A 986 17.69 15.86 15.96
N SER A 987 18.26 16.32 14.85
CA SER A 987 17.55 17.08 13.82
C SER A 987 16.45 16.27 13.12
N VAL A 988 16.73 14.99 12.80
CA VAL A 988 15.72 14.09 12.21
C VAL A 988 14.64 13.71 13.23
N SER A 989 15.03 13.48 14.49
CA SER A 989 14.13 13.12 15.60
C SER A 989 13.09 14.19 15.91
N ALA A 990 13.46 15.47 15.80
CA ALA A 990 12.56 16.56 16.14
C ALA A 990 11.37 16.74 15.19
N ILE A 991 11.47 16.26 13.95
CA ILE A 991 10.42 16.42 12.94
C ILE A 991 9.17 15.59 13.29
N PRO A 992 9.25 14.26 13.54
CA PRO A 992 8.10 13.51 14.02
C PRO A 992 7.54 14.04 15.34
N ALA A 993 8.38 14.54 16.25
CA ALA A 993 7.96 15.06 17.55
C ALA A 993 7.00 16.25 17.42
N SER A 994 7.35 17.24 16.60
CA SER A 994 6.52 18.44 16.40
C SER A 994 5.19 18.13 15.71
N VAL A 995 5.20 17.20 14.76
CA VAL A 995 3.98 16.73 14.07
C VAL A 995 3.06 15.97 15.02
N LEU A 996 3.60 15.04 15.81
CA LEU A 996 2.82 14.28 16.79
C LEU A 996 2.17 15.18 17.84
N SER A 997 2.89 16.20 18.30
CA SER A 997 2.34 17.20 19.22
C SER A 997 1.16 17.97 18.58
N LEU A 998 1.23 18.26 17.27
CA LEU A 998 0.14 18.94 16.55
C LEU A 998 -1.07 18.04 16.33
N ILE A 999 -0.87 16.75 16.05
CA ILE A 999 -1.95 15.76 15.92
C ILE A 999 -2.64 15.55 17.28
N ALA A 1000 -1.87 15.34 18.35
CA ALA A 1000 -2.40 15.17 19.71
C ALA A 1000 -3.19 16.41 20.20
N PHE A 1001 -2.92 17.60 19.64
CA PHE A 1001 -3.66 18.82 19.92
C PHE A 1001 -5.00 18.93 19.15
N ALA A 1002 -5.08 18.29 17.99
CA ALA A 1002 -6.28 18.25 17.15
C ALA A 1002 -7.32 17.23 17.66
N GLU A 1003 -6.87 16.17 18.36
CA GLU A 1003 -7.75 15.22 19.05
C GLU A 1003 -8.32 15.88 20.32
N ASP A 1004 -9.61 16.25 20.30
CA ASP A 1004 -10.30 16.83 21.47
C ASP A 1004 -10.52 15.74 22.54
N GLY A 1005 -9.54 15.57 23.45
CA GLY A 1005 -9.62 14.69 24.61
C GLY A 1005 -9.11 15.34 25.89
N ASP A 1006 -10.02 15.69 26.80
CA ASP A 1006 -9.70 16.25 28.13
C ASP A 1006 -9.37 15.17 29.18
N GLU A 1007 -8.85 13.99 28.76
CA GLU A 1007 -8.55 12.91 29.72
C GLU A 1007 -7.23 13.18 30.49
N PRO A 1008 -7.21 12.97 31.82
CA PRO A 1008 -6.00 13.16 32.62
C PRO A 1008 -4.98 12.03 32.36
N GLY A 1009 -3.86 12.35 31.69
CA GLY A 1009 -2.72 11.47 31.47
C GLY A 1009 -2.00 11.72 30.14
N LEU A 1010 -0.85 11.07 29.92
CA LEU A 1010 -0.20 11.06 28.60
C LEU A 1010 -0.89 10.03 27.69
N SER A 1011 -1.38 10.47 26.55
CA SER A 1011 -1.83 9.55 25.49
C SER A 1011 -0.66 8.72 24.94
N THR A 1012 -0.96 7.65 24.22
CA THR A 1012 0.07 6.85 23.51
C THR A 1012 0.89 7.74 22.56
N LEU A 1013 0.24 8.69 21.87
CA LEU A 1013 0.91 9.67 21.01
C LEU A 1013 1.84 10.60 21.81
N ASP A 1014 1.41 11.06 22.98
CA ASP A 1014 2.24 11.90 23.84
C ASP A 1014 3.48 11.15 24.35
N LYS A 1015 3.36 9.84 24.66
CA LYS A 1015 4.50 9.00 25.07
C LYS A 1015 5.52 8.81 23.95
N ILE A 1016 5.05 8.57 22.72
CA ILE A 1016 5.92 8.46 21.54
C ILE A 1016 6.60 9.80 21.25
N SER A 1017 5.82 10.89 21.26
CA SER A 1017 6.34 12.25 21.08
C SER A 1017 7.38 12.59 22.15
N LEU A 1018 7.14 12.24 23.42
CA LEU A 1018 8.09 12.39 24.53
C LEU A 1018 9.39 11.63 24.27
N GLY A 1019 9.31 10.41 23.74
CA GLY A 1019 10.50 9.65 23.37
C GLY A 1019 11.35 10.38 22.32
N PHE A 1020 10.74 10.93 21.25
CA PHE A 1020 11.50 11.66 20.20
C PHE A 1020 12.19 12.89 20.78
N SER A 1021 11.51 13.61 21.67
CA SER A 1021 12.05 14.76 22.40
C SER A 1021 13.24 14.37 23.29
N LEU A 1022 13.19 13.21 23.94
CA LEU A 1022 14.30 12.71 24.76
C LEU A 1022 15.53 12.36 23.92
N VAL A 1023 15.34 11.81 22.71
CA VAL A 1023 16.45 11.59 21.76
C VAL A 1023 17.08 12.91 21.34
N THR A 1024 16.24 13.88 20.96
CA THR A 1024 16.70 15.21 20.56
C THR A 1024 17.51 15.85 21.66
N ALA A 1025 17.03 15.84 22.91
CA ALA A 1025 17.74 16.34 24.07
C ALA A 1025 19.10 15.65 24.26
N ALA A 1026 19.10 14.31 24.29
CA ALA A 1026 20.28 13.47 24.53
C ALA A 1026 21.41 13.64 23.52
N LEU A 1027 21.12 14.16 22.33
CA LEU A 1027 22.04 14.23 21.20
C LEU A 1027 22.37 15.65 20.73
N SER A 1028 21.76 16.67 21.34
CA SER A 1028 21.94 18.08 20.98
C SER A 1028 22.70 18.91 22.01
N PHE A 1029 23.17 18.30 23.11
CA PHE A 1029 23.88 19.05 24.16
C PHE A 1029 25.11 19.80 23.60
N PRO A 1030 25.25 21.11 23.86
CA PRO A 1030 26.34 21.90 23.29
C PRO A 1030 27.71 21.58 23.94
N ILE A 1031 28.64 21.12 23.11
CA ILE A 1031 30.06 20.90 23.47
C ILE A 1031 30.84 22.20 23.27
N LYS A 1032 31.58 22.68 24.28
CA LYS A 1032 32.32 23.95 24.14
C LYS A 1032 33.47 23.80 23.14
N LYS A 1033 33.57 24.69 22.15
CA LYS A 1033 34.72 24.72 21.22
C LYS A 1033 35.97 25.23 21.94
N ASP A 1034 37.15 24.85 21.45
CA ASP A 1034 38.43 25.20 22.08
C ASP A 1034 38.67 26.72 22.14
N ASP A 1035 38.11 27.49 21.21
CA ASP A 1035 38.21 28.95 21.09
C ASP A 1035 36.88 29.69 21.33
N GLN A 1036 35.84 28.99 21.81
CA GLN A 1036 34.51 29.58 21.96
C GLN A 1036 34.45 30.65 23.06
N ASN A 1037 33.77 31.75 22.75
CA ASN A 1037 33.45 32.79 23.73
C ASN A 1037 32.60 32.22 24.90
N ASP A 1038 32.99 32.52 26.14
CA ASP A 1038 32.33 31.99 27.35
C ASP A 1038 30.85 32.39 27.43
N ASP A 1039 30.51 33.63 27.09
CA ASP A 1039 29.13 34.12 27.12
C ASP A 1039 28.29 33.45 26.01
N SER A 1040 28.87 33.23 24.83
CA SER A 1040 28.23 32.45 23.75
C SER A 1040 27.91 31.03 24.21
N TYR A 1041 28.87 30.36 24.83
CA TYR A 1041 28.68 29.00 25.31
C TYR A 1041 27.61 28.91 26.43
N ILE A 1042 27.61 29.87 27.35
CA ILE A 1042 26.58 29.98 28.41
C ILE A 1042 25.19 30.16 27.78
N LEU A 1043 25.06 31.02 26.77
CA LEU A 1043 23.79 31.24 26.08
C LEU A 1043 23.31 29.99 25.33
N LYS A 1044 24.18 29.32 24.55
CA LYS A 1044 23.84 28.06 23.85
C LYS A 1044 23.46 26.93 24.80
N THR A 1045 24.13 26.83 25.94
CA THR A 1045 23.78 25.86 26.98
C THR A 1045 22.42 26.19 27.59
N THR A 1046 22.15 27.47 27.83
CA THR A 1046 20.87 27.92 28.38
C THR A 1046 19.72 27.66 27.40
N THR A 1047 19.91 27.94 26.10
CA THR A 1047 18.90 27.65 25.07
C THR A 1047 18.61 26.15 24.94
N TRP A 1048 19.64 25.30 25.08
CA TRP A 1048 19.45 23.85 25.08
C TRP A 1048 18.65 23.40 26.29
N VAL A 1049 18.99 23.86 27.50
CA VAL A 1049 18.22 23.54 28.72
C VAL A 1049 16.75 23.97 28.58
N LEU A 1050 16.51 25.15 28.00
CA LEU A 1050 15.16 25.65 27.73
C LEU A 1050 14.38 24.73 26.79
N ALA A 1051 15.00 24.30 25.69
CA ALA A 1051 14.39 23.39 24.73
C ALA A 1051 14.03 22.04 25.38
N VAL A 1052 14.95 21.47 26.17
CA VAL A 1052 14.72 20.21 26.90
C VAL A 1052 13.56 20.33 27.89
N ILE A 1053 13.50 21.45 28.63
CA ILE A 1053 12.40 21.73 29.56
C ILE A 1053 11.07 21.81 28.82
N LYS A 1054 11.01 22.55 27.71
CA LYS A 1054 9.82 22.66 26.86
C LYS A 1054 9.38 21.28 26.36
N ASP A 1055 10.27 20.57 25.70
CA ASP A 1055 10.00 19.33 24.98
C ASP A 1055 9.61 18.15 25.88
N ILE A 1056 10.03 18.18 27.15
CA ILE A 1056 9.75 17.12 28.12
C ILE A 1056 8.65 17.55 29.07
N ALA A 1057 8.79 18.67 29.77
CA ALA A 1057 7.91 19.00 30.89
C ALA A 1057 6.54 19.52 30.45
N PHE A 1058 6.46 20.25 29.34
CA PHE A 1058 5.18 20.84 28.92
C PHE A 1058 4.20 19.80 28.37
N LYS A 1059 4.69 18.66 27.85
CA LYS A 1059 3.86 17.52 27.44
C LYS A 1059 2.99 16.94 28.56
N PHE A 1060 3.40 17.15 29.81
CA PHE A 1060 2.65 16.73 30.99
C PHE A 1060 1.63 17.77 31.49
N ILE A 1061 1.49 18.92 30.82
CA ILE A 1061 0.44 19.90 31.11
C ILE A 1061 -0.89 19.36 30.56
N PRO A 1062 -1.91 19.07 31.40
CA PRO A 1062 -3.16 18.47 30.95
C PRO A 1062 -3.95 19.38 30.01
N VAL A 1063 -3.86 20.69 30.23
CA VAL A 1063 -4.54 21.68 29.39
C VAL A 1063 -3.68 21.99 28.17
N LYS A 1064 -3.93 21.29 27.06
CA LYS A 1064 -3.14 21.39 25.83
C LYS A 1064 -2.96 22.82 25.32
N LYS A 1065 -3.98 23.69 25.42
CA LYS A 1065 -3.90 25.11 25.03
C LYS A 1065 -2.87 25.90 25.84
N ILE A 1066 -2.77 25.61 27.14
CA ILE A 1066 -1.80 26.24 28.04
C ILE A 1066 -0.39 25.72 27.73
N SER A 1067 -0.24 24.41 27.44
CA SER A 1067 1.03 23.83 26.97
C SER A 1067 1.54 24.54 25.73
N ALA A 1068 0.70 24.64 24.69
CA ALA A 1068 1.06 25.26 23.43
C ALA A 1068 1.41 26.76 23.58
N GLY A 1069 0.70 27.48 24.45
CA GLY A 1069 1.05 28.87 24.78
C GLY A 1069 2.44 28.99 25.44
N ALA A 1070 2.74 28.11 26.40
CA ALA A 1070 4.03 28.08 27.09
C ALA A 1070 5.19 27.68 26.14
N GLU A 1071 4.96 26.70 25.27
CA GLU A 1071 5.91 26.28 24.22
C GLU A 1071 6.28 27.45 23.30
N SER A 1072 5.25 28.16 22.80
CA SER A 1072 5.47 29.33 21.94
C SER A 1072 6.29 30.42 22.63
N ILE A 1073 6.08 30.62 23.92
CA ILE A 1073 6.87 31.60 24.70
C ILE A 1073 8.33 31.15 24.73
N VAL A 1074 8.59 29.90 25.15
CA VAL A 1074 9.95 29.34 25.29
C VAL A 1074 10.75 29.44 24.00
N ASP A 1075 10.14 29.16 22.84
CA ASP A 1075 10.83 29.25 21.55
C ASP A 1075 11.23 30.68 21.16
N ILE A 1076 10.41 31.68 21.48
CA ILE A 1076 10.76 33.10 21.28
C ILE A 1076 11.99 33.47 22.11
N ILE A 1077 12.12 32.94 23.32
CA ILE A 1077 13.24 33.23 24.22
C ILE A 1077 14.50 32.53 23.73
N ILE A 1078 14.36 31.28 23.33
CA ILE A 1078 15.46 30.54 22.72
C ILE A 1078 15.99 31.33 21.52
N PHE A 1079 15.11 31.83 20.65
CA PHE A 1079 15.48 32.71 19.55
C PHE A 1079 16.25 33.96 20.03
N CYS A 1080 15.76 34.67 21.05
CA CYS A 1080 16.40 35.87 21.60
C CYS A 1080 17.78 35.60 22.24
N MET A 1081 18.06 34.39 22.70
CA MET A 1081 19.35 33.99 23.28
C MET A 1081 20.31 33.36 22.27
N ALA A 1082 19.79 32.59 21.31
CA ALA A 1082 20.56 31.88 20.29
C ALA A 1082 21.23 32.85 19.31
N MET A 1083 20.49 33.86 18.86
CA MET A 1083 20.98 34.86 17.89
C MET A 1083 22.22 35.64 18.37
N PRO A 1084 22.25 36.19 19.61
CA PRO A 1084 23.47 36.80 20.16
C PRO A 1084 24.61 35.80 20.39
N ALA A 1085 24.29 34.54 20.74
CA ALA A 1085 25.30 33.52 20.97
C ALA A 1085 26.08 33.18 19.70
N ASP A 1086 25.40 33.08 18.56
CA ASP A 1086 26.02 32.90 17.24
C ASP A 1086 26.87 34.11 16.84
N SER A 1087 26.40 35.32 17.16
CA SER A 1087 27.13 36.58 16.91
C SER A 1087 28.43 36.67 17.69
N LEU A 1088 28.38 36.33 18.97
CA LEU A 1088 29.55 36.30 19.86
C LEU A 1088 30.64 35.33 19.40
N ASN A 1089 30.27 34.24 18.73
CA ASN A 1089 31.20 33.23 18.26
C ASN A 1089 31.48 33.28 16.75
N ASN A 1090 30.91 34.27 16.05
CA ASN A 1090 31.03 34.44 14.60
C ASN A 1090 30.69 33.14 13.82
N GLU A 1091 29.58 32.50 14.19
CA GLU A 1091 29.13 31.24 13.60
C GLU A 1091 28.79 31.37 12.10
N SER A 1092 28.69 30.23 11.41
CA SER A 1092 28.36 30.21 9.98
C SER A 1092 26.92 30.68 9.70
N GLY A 1093 26.66 31.19 8.49
CA GLY A 1093 25.30 31.56 8.06
C GLY A 1093 24.28 30.42 8.14
N TRP A 1094 24.74 29.17 8.08
CA TRP A 1094 23.90 27.98 8.27
C TRP A 1094 23.38 27.83 9.70
N ALA A 1095 24.21 28.14 10.71
CA ALA A 1095 23.82 28.11 12.12
C ALA A 1095 22.73 29.17 12.40
N TYR A 1096 22.94 30.41 11.96
CA TYR A 1096 21.95 31.48 12.08
C TYR A 1096 20.62 31.11 11.41
N THR A 1097 20.67 30.53 10.21
CA THR A 1097 19.47 30.18 9.44
C THR A 1097 18.69 29.06 10.13
N GLN A 1098 19.38 28.04 10.64
CA GLN A 1098 18.75 26.97 11.41
C GLN A 1098 18.09 27.48 12.69
N ASP A 1099 18.79 28.28 13.49
CA ASP A 1099 18.25 28.83 14.74
C ASP A 1099 17.08 29.79 14.48
N THR A 1100 17.12 30.54 13.39
CA THR A 1100 16.00 31.41 12.99
C THR A 1100 14.78 30.59 12.62
N LEU A 1101 14.91 29.64 11.69
CA LEU A 1101 13.78 28.87 11.18
C LEU A 1101 13.19 27.90 12.22
N SER A 1102 14.04 27.24 13.02
CA SER A 1102 13.57 26.30 14.04
C SER A 1102 12.75 27.05 15.09
N ASN A 1103 13.34 28.04 15.77
CA ASN A 1103 12.67 28.70 16.90
C ASN A 1103 11.46 29.55 16.48
N ILE A 1104 11.52 30.23 15.33
CA ILE A 1104 10.37 30.99 14.83
C ILE A 1104 9.26 30.05 14.34
N GLY A 1105 9.62 28.96 13.65
CA GLY A 1105 8.68 27.95 13.20
C GLY A 1105 7.97 27.27 14.37
N GLY A 1106 8.72 26.86 15.41
CA GLY A 1106 8.20 26.28 16.64
C GLY A 1106 7.23 27.21 17.35
N SER A 1107 7.63 28.48 17.53
CA SER A 1107 6.76 29.50 18.11
C SER A 1107 5.47 29.70 17.32
N ALA A 1108 5.54 29.79 15.99
CA ALA A 1108 4.35 29.94 15.15
C ALA A 1108 3.45 28.69 15.19
N ALA A 1109 4.05 27.50 15.24
CA ALA A 1109 3.33 26.24 15.36
C ALA A 1109 2.53 26.20 16.67
N ALA A 1110 3.23 26.38 17.79
CA ALA A 1110 2.67 26.35 19.13
C ALA A 1110 1.69 27.51 19.40
N GLY A 1111 2.01 28.71 18.94
CA GLY A 1111 1.11 29.87 19.03
C GLY A 1111 -0.18 29.68 18.23
N GLY A 1112 -0.09 29.18 16.99
CA GLY A 1112 -1.25 28.85 16.17
C GLY A 1112 -2.17 27.82 16.84
N MET A 1113 -1.59 26.82 17.51
CA MET A 1113 -2.32 25.83 18.31
C MET A 1113 -3.01 26.48 19.52
N ALA A 1114 -2.31 27.30 20.30
CA ALA A 1114 -2.89 28.00 21.46
C ALA A 1114 -4.15 28.82 21.09
N PHE A 1115 -4.22 29.31 19.85
CA PHE A 1115 -5.34 30.04 19.28
C PHE A 1115 -6.19 29.25 18.27
N LYS A 1116 -6.24 27.90 18.34
CA LYS A 1116 -6.96 27.05 17.36
C LYS A 1116 -8.44 27.39 17.16
N ASP A 1117 -9.08 28.00 18.17
CA ASP A 1117 -10.49 28.40 18.10
C ASP A 1117 -10.71 29.67 17.23
N THR A 1118 -9.64 30.31 16.78
CA THR A 1118 -9.68 31.46 15.87
C THR A 1118 -9.56 31.01 14.41
N GLU A 1119 -10.13 31.78 13.48
CA GLU A 1119 -10.03 31.47 12.04
C GLU A 1119 -8.58 31.42 11.53
N ALA A 1120 -7.64 32.12 12.18
CA ALA A 1120 -6.24 32.20 11.77
C ALA A 1120 -5.35 31.13 12.43
N GLY A 1121 -5.74 30.58 13.59
CA GLY A 1121 -4.92 29.69 14.41
C GLY A 1121 -4.40 28.45 13.66
N PRO A 1122 -5.29 27.64 13.03
CA PRO A 1122 -4.87 26.43 12.31
C PRO A 1122 -3.92 26.71 11.13
N VAL A 1123 -4.13 27.83 10.42
CA VAL A 1123 -3.28 28.23 9.28
C VAL A 1123 -1.89 28.62 9.76
N ILE A 1124 -1.80 29.41 10.83
CA ILE A 1124 -0.53 29.83 11.43
C ILE A 1124 0.21 28.62 12.00
N GLY A 1125 -0.50 27.71 12.68
CA GLY A 1125 0.07 26.49 13.23
C GLY A 1125 0.72 25.61 12.16
N ALA A 1126 0.02 25.40 11.05
CA ALA A 1126 0.53 24.62 9.92
C ALA A 1126 1.74 25.28 9.23
N ILE A 1127 1.72 26.61 9.04
CA ILE A 1127 2.84 27.35 8.46
C ILE A 1127 4.07 27.26 9.39
N GLY A 1128 3.88 27.44 10.69
CA GLY A 1128 4.95 27.34 11.69
C GLY A 1128 5.64 25.98 11.69
N ALA A 1129 4.86 24.90 11.69
CA ALA A 1129 5.40 23.54 11.60
C ALA A 1129 6.21 23.32 10.32
N GLY A 1130 5.77 23.86 9.18
CA GLY A 1130 6.52 23.82 7.92
C GLY A 1130 7.85 24.57 7.98
N ILE A 1131 7.90 25.72 8.65
CA ILE A 1131 9.14 26.50 8.84
C ILE A 1131 10.12 25.76 9.75
N ALA A 1132 9.63 25.20 10.86
CA ALA A 1132 10.43 24.44 11.81
C ALA A 1132 11.04 23.17 11.19
N TYR A 1133 10.27 22.49 10.33
CA TYR A 1133 10.74 21.37 9.52
C TYR A 1133 11.94 21.74 8.65
N ILE A 1134 11.88 22.89 7.96
CA ILE A 1134 13.02 23.39 7.16
C ILE A 1134 14.22 23.67 8.06
N GLY A 1135 14.00 24.28 9.24
CA GLY A 1135 15.06 24.52 10.22
C GLY A 1135 15.79 23.24 10.65
N ALA A 1136 15.05 22.18 10.95
CA ALA A 1136 15.61 20.87 11.30
C ALA A 1136 16.45 20.27 10.16
N ILE A 1137 15.98 20.37 8.91
CA ILE A 1137 16.75 19.91 7.74
C ILE A 1137 18.07 20.67 7.63
N ILE A 1138 18.04 21.98 7.79
CA ILE A 1138 19.25 22.81 7.72
C ILE A 1138 20.24 22.42 8.83
N GLY A 1139 19.77 22.18 10.05
CA GLY A 1139 20.60 21.70 11.16
C GLY A 1139 21.28 20.38 10.85
N MET A 1140 20.54 19.43 10.28
CA MET A 1140 21.07 18.15 9.84
C MET A 1140 22.18 18.31 8.80
N LEU A 1141 21.94 19.11 7.76
CA LEU A 1141 22.91 19.36 6.69
C LEU A 1141 24.17 20.04 7.23
N ASN A 1142 24.02 20.97 8.17
CA ASN A 1142 25.12 21.66 8.82
C ASN A 1142 26.03 20.69 9.59
N CYS A 1143 25.44 19.80 10.40
CA CYS A 1143 26.17 18.74 11.12
C CYS A 1143 26.95 17.79 10.20
N LEU A 1144 26.32 17.35 9.10
CA LEU A 1144 26.94 16.38 8.19
C LEU A 1144 28.05 16.98 7.32
N ARG A 1145 27.98 18.28 7.02
CA ARG A 1145 28.95 18.99 6.16
C ARG A 1145 30.08 19.70 6.91
N SER A 1146 29.93 19.95 8.21
CA SER A 1146 30.94 20.64 9.00
C SER A 1146 32.15 19.76 9.31
N ASP A 1147 33.35 20.35 9.29
CA ASP A 1147 34.59 19.73 9.75
C ASP A 1147 34.90 20.01 11.23
N ASP A 1148 34.04 20.80 11.90
CA ASP A 1148 34.18 21.22 13.30
C ASP A 1148 32.88 20.97 14.11
N ILE A 1149 32.93 21.16 15.42
CA ILE A 1149 31.79 21.07 16.34
C ILE A 1149 30.67 22.03 15.88
N VAL A 1150 29.46 21.50 15.76
CA VAL A 1150 28.24 22.23 15.42
C VAL A 1150 27.29 22.22 16.62
N HIS A 1151 26.71 23.38 16.96
CA HIS A 1151 25.67 23.50 17.97
C HIS A 1151 24.31 23.58 17.29
N VAL A 1152 23.61 22.45 17.20
CA VAL A 1152 22.22 22.40 16.75
C VAL A 1152 21.32 22.34 17.97
N VAL A 1153 20.81 23.49 18.39
CA VAL A 1153 20.00 23.63 19.59
C VAL A 1153 18.54 23.87 19.20
N ASN A 1154 17.62 23.19 19.87
CA ASN A 1154 16.18 23.24 19.57
C ASN A 1154 15.85 22.96 18.08
N PRO A 1155 16.41 21.90 17.46
CA PRO A 1155 16.04 21.56 16.09
C PRO A 1155 14.55 21.25 16.03
N GLY A 1156 13.85 21.73 15.01
CA GLY A 1156 12.44 21.34 14.77
C GLY A 1156 11.38 22.12 15.52
N GLY A 1157 11.76 23.20 16.22
CA GLY A 1157 10.80 24.15 16.78
C GLY A 1157 10.63 24.00 18.26
#